data_AF-A0A7W8QU86-F1
#
_entry.id   AF-A0A7W8QU86-F1
#
_cell.length_a   1.000
_cell.length_b   1.000
_cell.length_c   1.000
_cell.angle_alpha   90.00
_cell.angle_beta   90.00
_cell.angle_gamma   90.00
#
_symmetry.space_group_name_H-M   'P 1'
#
loop_
_entity.id
_entity.type
_entity.pdbx_description
1 polymer ?
#
loop_
_entity_poly.entity_id
_entity_poly.type
_entity_poly.pdbx_seq_one_letter_code
_entity_poly.pdbx_strand_id
1 'polypeptide(L)'
;MKKNLLIAFTLVISLMACKKEKTPEPETEERKPEVLIKNITEKLAAADSISNFNNALKSMKLRAEETAQGITVFAPLNESSAAPGRVSKLSSTGNASGTRAGNAIADVATVPQLVLTDSVLRDHIVKGVFKLSDLTDGKLLTGLSGKQLKVSRSADTIWINGVQIGGKEILNTNNEVVYTVKSVLTATSVTDQLQSTSIEVTVWDGTLWTTAKPTGAVLAGATVTLYRTQQNYADSVAAYTAISDAAGKALFKSITAGTYYIKASSGAKSNIFNRSAKQAGLYSGYTVAGIFQSQAEITAAATQTGAQPGNFKWLDANGDGIINNSDRVTLPYEQAVAANGTVKKIAVSIGLLNNKQEPLLTEQEFLTGMSNAENNIASWQKNLVVADGLLSHQASIDSIPLVFKANYQAFGNFTFTPTNPGVTQIWQQGYAYIAALNTLQQKAPLAMSRRAEKMSQLKATRAYVYLQLLTYFGNIPLAQTAGSLTNANRAAVVNFISAELASAADSLSLGTSGAASLNGLSVKVLQAKAALLEKEYGKVADLTNYVLNSGQYMLAAAGAQFNAGNAELIWDNSANIDVNVKSYFFNRSVLPYLRLTEVYLMSAEASMALGNTINAQTRYQTLAQRSSFSPTFSQANLRALWTAEMRREGVAFANLTRWGTAADELARYGFSSAKNNRLPIPQAILDQNPGMLQNPGY
;
A
#
# COMPACT_ATOMS: atom_id res chain seq x y z
N MET A 1 -10.82 69.91 40.78
CA MET A 1 -11.31 70.43 39.48
C MET A 1 -12.78 70.05 39.38
N LYS A 2 -13.71 70.96 39.74
CA LYS A 2 -14.53 71.82 38.84
C LYS A 2 -15.42 70.97 37.91
N LYS A 3 -16.77 71.06 37.83
CA LYS A 3 -17.80 71.99 38.33
C LYS A 3 -19.20 71.37 38.07
N ASN A 4 -20.14 71.54 39.04
CA ASN A 4 -21.56 71.99 38.97
C ASN A 4 -22.54 71.32 37.98
N LEU A 5 -23.82 71.01 38.30
CA LEU A 5 -24.91 71.84 38.87
C LEU A 5 -26.13 70.90 39.10
N LEU A 6 -26.66 70.60 40.30
CA LEU A 6 -27.67 71.25 41.16
C LEU A 6 -29.00 71.77 40.53
N ILE A 7 -30.09 71.62 41.32
CA ILE A 7 -31.47 72.23 41.28
C ILE A 7 -32.54 71.22 40.81
N ALA A 8 -33.37 70.56 41.63
CA ALA A 8 -34.34 70.96 42.68
C ALA A 8 -35.57 71.72 42.17
N PHE A 9 -36.77 71.11 42.19
CA PHE A 9 -38.00 71.79 42.62
C PHE A 9 -39.09 70.81 43.06
N THR A 10 -39.56 71.03 44.29
CA THR A 10 -40.68 70.39 44.99
C THR A 10 -41.92 71.27 44.82
N LEU A 11 -43.13 70.71 44.64
CA LEU A 11 -44.45 71.27 45.01
C LEU A 11 -45.53 70.30 44.47
N VAL A 12 -46.67 69.94 45.08
CA VAL A 12 -47.32 70.17 46.39
C VAL A 12 -48.76 69.64 46.27
N ILE A 13 -49.32 69.05 47.35
CA ILE A 13 -50.77 69.00 47.71
C ILE A 13 -51.67 68.12 46.79
N SER A 14 -52.64 67.29 47.20
CA SER A 14 -53.27 66.93 48.47
C SER A 14 -54.02 65.60 48.30
N LEU A 15 -54.20 64.89 49.41
CA LEU A 15 -55.22 63.84 49.58
C LEU A 15 -56.63 64.34 49.22
N MET A 16 -57.38 63.54 48.45
CA MET A 16 -58.79 63.24 48.70
C MET A 16 -59.15 61.92 48.02
N ALA A 17 -59.70 60.99 48.80
CA ALA A 17 -60.21 59.72 48.33
C ALA A 17 -61.60 59.90 47.69
N CYS A 18 -61.84 59.32 46.51
CA CYS A 18 -63.15 58.70 46.20
C CYS A 18 -63.14 57.86 44.91
N LYS A 19 -63.68 56.64 45.06
CA LYS A 19 -64.48 55.84 44.11
C LYS A 19 -63.88 55.41 42.76
N LYS A 20 -63.55 54.11 42.74
CA LYS A 20 -63.68 53.11 41.66
C LYS A 20 -64.41 53.60 40.39
N GLU A 21 -63.64 53.91 39.35
CA GLU A 21 -64.10 53.88 37.96
C GLU A 21 -63.60 52.61 37.29
N LYS A 22 -64.50 51.93 36.57
CA LYS A 22 -64.22 50.71 35.83
C LYS A 22 -63.17 50.98 34.75
N THR A 23 -62.03 50.32 34.87
CA THR A 23 -61.08 50.13 33.76
C THR A 23 -61.81 49.43 32.61
N PRO A 24 -61.64 49.87 31.34
CA PRO A 24 -62.17 49.13 30.20
C PRO A 24 -61.55 47.73 30.18
N GLU A 25 -62.37 46.70 30.04
CA GLU A 25 -61.89 45.34 29.73
C GLU A 25 -61.03 45.40 28.46
N PRO A 26 -59.87 44.70 28.43
CA PRO A 26 -59.14 44.54 27.19
C PRO A 26 -60.03 43.80 26.19
N GLU A 27 -60.16 44.34 24.98
CA GLU A 27 -60.85 43.71 23.87
C GLU A 27 -60.39 42.24 23.77
N THR A 28 -61.32 41.32 24.00
CA THR A 28 -61.13 39.90 23.72
C THR A 28 -61.01 39.77 22.21
N GLU A 29 -59.77 39.77 21.68
CA GLU A 29 -59.50 39.48 20.27
C GLU A 29 -60.22 38.19 19.89
N GLU A 30 -61.17 38.32 18.96
CA GLU A 30 -62.09 37.24 18.62
C GLU A 30 -61.34 36.17 17.83
N ARG A 31 -61.10 34.99 18.44
CA ARG A 31 -60.41 33.84 17.81
C ARG A 31 -61.30 33.10 16.80
N LYS A 32 -61.98 33.84 15.94
CA LYS A 32 -62.82 33.27 14.88
C LYS A 32 -61.93 32.53 13.87
N PRO A 33 -62.27 31.29 13.48
CA PRO A 33 -61.56 30.51 12.48
C PRO A 33 -61.15 31.28 11.21
N GLU A 34 -62.08 32.05 10.67
CA GLU A 34 -61.91 32.82 9.43
C GLU A 34 -60.88 33.94 9.58
N VAL A 35 -60.82 34.58 10.75
CA VAL A 35 -59.86 35.65 11.06
C VAL A 35 -58.44 35.09 11.16
N LEU A 36 -58.26 33.95 11.84
CA LEU A 36 -56.95 33.30 11.99
C LEU A 36 -56.39 32.84 10.65
N ILE A 37 -57.20 32.17 9.81
CA ILE A 37 -56.78 31.72 8.48
C ILE A 37 -56.42 32.92 7.61
N LYS A 38 -57.22 34.00 7.65
CA LYS A 38 -56.92 35.24 6.92
C LYS A 38 -55.57 35.84 7.37
N ASN A 39 -55.37 36.03 8.68
CA ASN A 39 -54.13 36.60 9.22
C ASN A 39 -52.90 35.79 8.82
N ILE A 40 -52.96 34.46 8.95
CA ILE A 40 -51.87 33.58 8.58
C ILE A 40 -51.61 33.67 7.07
N THR A 41 -52.64 33.51 6.24
CA THR A 41 -52.45 33.44 4.78
C THR A 41 -51.96 34.76 4.18
N GLU A 42 -52.37 35.91 4.74
CA GLU A 42 -51.86 37.23 4.38
C GLU A 42 -50.37 37.39 4.76
N LYS A 43 -49.97 36.94 5.95
CA LYS A 43 -48.57 36.99 6.39
C LYS A 43 -47.65 36.05 5.61
N LEU A 44 -48.18 34.93 5.12
CA LEU A 44 -47.44 33.98 4.30
C LEU A 44 -47.49 34.30 2.79
N ALA A 45 -48.25 35.33 2.37
CA ALA A 45 -48.49 35.63 0.95
C ALA A 45 -47.22 35.96 0.15
N ALA A 46 -46.22 36.56 0.79
CA ALA A 46 -44.96 36.97 0.16
C ALA A 46 -43.86 35.89 0.18
N ALA A 47 -44.13 34.70 0.75
CA ALA A 47 -43.12 33.67 0.94
C ALA A 47 -43.22 32.56 -0.13
N ASP A 48 -42.45 32.70 -1.21
CA ASP A 48 -42.40 31.75 -2.33
C ASP A 48 -42.04 30.32 -1.90
N SER A 49 -41.30 30.15 -0.80
CA SER A 49 -40.86 28.85 -0.31
C SER A 49 -41.96 28.03 0.36
N ILE A 50 -43.15 28.58 0.61
CA ILE A 50 -44.29 27.91 1.28
C ILE A 50 -45.63 28.17 0.58
N SER A 51 -45.62 28.70 -0.64
CA SER A 51 -46.81 29.11 -1.37
C SER A 51 -47.82 27.99 -1.61
N ASN A 52 -47.38 26.73 -1.77
CA ASN A 52 -48.27 25.58 -1.94
C ASN A 52 -49.09 25.34 -0.66
N PHE A 53 -48.43 25.39 0.49
CA PHE A 53 -49.10 25.27 1.78
C PHE A 53 -50.03 26.45 2.06
N ASN A 54 -49.58 27.67 1.77
CA ASN A 54 -50.41 28.86 1.91
C ASN A 54 -51.70 28.78 1.06
N ASN A 55 -51.58 28.30 -0.18
CA ASN A 55 -52.73 28.15 -1.07
C ASN A 55 -53.70 27.05 -0.60
N ALA A 56 -53.18 25.93 -0.11
CA ALA A 56 -54.01 24.86 0.45
C ALA A 56 -54.76 25.33 1.72
N LEU A 57 -54.07 26.09 2.58
CA LEU A 57 -54.63 26.61 3.84
C LEU A 57 -55.83 27.55 3.63
N LYS A 58 -55.86 28.34 2.55
CA LYS A 58 -57.00 29.22 2.21
C LYS A 58 -58.32 28.47 2.03
N SER A 59 -58.26 27.19 1.65
CA SER A 59 -59.43 26.34 1.44
C SER A 59 -59.88 25.55 2.68
N MET A 60 -59.10 25.62 3.76
CA MET A 60 -59.32 24.86 4.98
C MET A 60 -60.47 25.45 5.80
N LYS A 61 -61.34 24.59 6.31
CA LYS A 61 -62.41 24.98 7.24
C LYS A 61 -62.06 24.50 8.65
N LEU A 62 -61.74 25.45 9.52
CA LEU A 62 -61.53 25.20 10.95
C LEU A 62 -62.84 25.42 11.72
N ARG A 63 -63.06 24.61 12.76
CA ARG A 63 -64.20 24.77 13.67
C ARG A 63 -63.84 25.69 14.85
N ALA A 64 -64.85 26.29 15.49
CA ALA A 64 -64.64 27.21 16.60
C ALA A 64 -63.89 26.55 17.77
N GLU A 65 -64.18 25.28 18.05
CA GLU A 65 -63.50 24.48 19.08
C GLU A 65 -62.05 24.11 18.73
N GLU A 66 -61.64 24.24 17.47
CA GLU A 66 -60.26 23.99 17.03
C GLU A 66 -59.37 25.22 17.25
N THR A 67 -59.98 26.40 17.36
CA THR A 67 -59.31 27.71 17.38
C THR A 67 -59.51 28.46 18.70
N ALA A 68 -60.37 27.95 19.59
CA ALA A 68 -60.68 28.55 20.89
C ALA A 68 -59.44 28.89 21.75
N GLN A 69 -58.34 28.14 21.60
CA GLN A 69 -57.08 28.36 22.33
C GLN A 69 -55.98 29.03 21.48
N GLY A 70 -56.33 29.50 20.28
CA GLY A 70 -55.37 29.85 19.23
C GLY A 70 -54.77 28.62 18.56
N ILE A 71 -53.90 28.82 17.58
CA ILE A 71 -53.29 27.74 16.80
C ILE A 71 -51.79 27.95 16.59
N THR A 72 -51.06 26.84 16.48
CA THR A 72 -49.66 26.86 16.00
C THR A 72 -49.57 26.05 14.72
N VAL A 73 -48.95 26.63 13.69
CA VAL A 73 -48.84 26.05 12.34
C VAL A 73 -47.39 25.74 12.01
N PHE A 74 -47.15 24.51 11.56
CA PHE A 74 -45.88 24.04 11.04
C PHE A 74 -45.95 23.98 9.51
N ALA A 75 -45.66 25.08 8.83
CA ALA A 75 -45.79 25.21 7.38
C ALA A 75 -44.63 24.48 6.64
N PRO A 76 -44.90 23.41 5.88
CA PRO A 76 -43.88 22.72 5.09
C PRO A 76 -43.40 23.61 3.93
N LEU A 77 -42.09 23.58 3.69
CA LEU A 77 -41.50 24.18 2.49
C LEU A 77 -41.99 23.46 1.22
N ASN A 78 -42.13 24.18 0.11
CA ASN A 78 -42.64 23.75 -1.20
C ASN A 78 -41.86 22.63 -1.91
N GLU A 79 -40.86 22.05 -1.24
CA GLU A 79 -39.78 21.21 -1.79
C GLU A 79 -38.68 22.00 -2.53
N SER A 80 -37.50 22.08 -1.92
CA SER A 80 -36.24 22.36 -2.62
C SER A 80 -35.58 21.02 -2.92
N SER A 81 -35.78 20.50 -4.14
CA SER A 81 -34.92 19.49 -4.78
C SER A 81 -34.47 18.29 -3.92
N ALA A 82 -35.38 17.40 -3.53
CA ALA A 82 -35.12 15.98 -3.35
C ALA A 82 -36.45 15.25 -3.10
N ALA A 83 -36.97 14.61 -4.13
CA ALA A 83 -38.10 13.71 -3.99
C ALA A 83 -37.83 12.68 -2.86
N PRO A 84 -38.85 12.22 -2.11
CA PRO A 84 -38.71 11.08 -1.23
C PRO A 84 -38.29 9.87 -2.07
N GLY A 85 -37.05 9.41 -1.86
CA GLY A 85 -36.46 8.33 -2.63
C GLY A 85 -37.28 7.05 -2.56
N ARG A 86 -38.16 6.84 -3.55
CA ARG A 86 -38.42 5.50 -4.04
C ARG A 86 -37.12 4.96 -4.59
N VAL A 87 -36.77 3.78 -4.12
CA VAL A 87 -35.64 2.96 -4.55
C VAL A 87 -35.70 2.76 -6.07
N SER A 88 -34.83 3.45 -6.83
CA SER A 88 -34.52 2.99 -8.18
C SER A 88 -33.56 1.83 -8.06
N LYS A 89 -34.06 0.64 -8.43
CA LYS A 89 -33.25 -0.54 -8.67
C LYS A 89 -32.17 -0.19 -9.69
N LEU A 90 -30.98 -0.68 -9.39
CA LEU A 90 -29.86 -0.82 -10.31
C LEU A 90 -30.34 -1.43 -11.64
N SER A 91 -29.96 -0.86 -12.79
CA SER A 91 -29.50 -1.69 -13.89
C SER A 91 -28.40 -1.00 -14.68
N SER A 92 -27.45 -1.84 -15.03
CA SER A 92 -26.22 -1.63 -15.77
C SER A 92 -26.45 -1.34 -17.26
N THR A 93 -25.33 -1.04 -17.92
CA THR A 93 -24.97 -1.29 -19.33
C THR A 93 -25.62 -0.44 -20.41
N GLY A 94 -24.78 0.16 -21.28
CA GLY A 94 -25.17 0.49 -22.65
C GLY A 94 -24.48 1.72 -23.23
N ASN A 95 -23.53 1.48 -24.13
CA ASN A 95 -22.76 2.46 -24.89
C ASN A 95 -23.58 3.12 -26.01
N ALA A 96 -23.06 4.26 -26.50
CA ALA A 96 -23.13 4.78 -27.87
C ALA A 96 -24.42 5.43 -28.44
N SER A 97 -24.23 6.72 -28.80
CA SER A 97 -24.46 7.35 -30.12
C SER A 97 -25.78 7.13 -30.88
N GLY A 98 -26.39 8.26 -31.30
CA GLY A 98 -27.04 8.34 -32.62
C GLY A 98 -28.47 8.88 -32.62
N THR A 99 -28.64 9.98 -33.34
CA THR A 99 -29.87 10.75 -33.53
C THR A 99 -30.80 10.15 -34.61
N ARG A 100 -32.11 10.38 -34.42
CA ARG A 100 -33.24 10.45 -35.40
C ARG A 100 -34.00 9.16 -35.76
N ALA A 101 -35.25 9.05 -35.29
CA ALA A 101 -36.48 9.43 -36.01
C ALA A 101 -37.69 8.59 -35.56
N GLY A 102 -38.83 9.25 -35.26
CA GLY A 102 -40.16 8.69 -35.47
C GLY A 102 -40.91 8.10 -34.26
N ASN A 103 -41.84 8.91 -33.74
CA ASN A 103 -43.15 8.58 -33.17
C ASN A 103 -43.33 8.24 -31.68
N ALA A 104 -44.23 9.05 -31.11
CA ALA A 104 -45.01 8.91 -29.88
C ALA A 104 -44.25 9.03 -28.55
N ILE A 105 -43.94 10.26 -28.16
CA ILE A 105 -43.81 10.62 -26.74
C ILE A 105 -45.24 10.69 -26.19
N ALA A 106 -45.74 9.56 -25.70
CA ALA A 106 -46.96 9.54 -24.90
C ALA A 106 -46.60 9.97 -23.48
N ASP A 107 -47.22 11.08 -23.09
CA ASP A 107 -47.46 11.58 -21.75
C ASP A 107 -46.25 11.90 -20.86
N VAL A 108 -46.13 13.19 -20.58
CA VAL A 108 -45.38 13.73 -19.44
C VAL A 108 -45.93 13.03 -18.20
N ALA A 109 -45.19 12.07 -17.65
CA ALA A 109 -45.48 11.54 -16.33
C ALA A 109 -45.35 12.69 -15.33
N THR A 110 -46.47 13.34 -15.06
CA THR A 110 -46.64 14.34 -14.01
C THR A 110 -46.04 13.79 -12.73
N VAL A 111 -44.99 14.45 -12.25
CA VAL A 111 -44.51 14.28 -10.88
C VAL A 111 -45.75 14.34 -9.97
N PRO A 112 -45.99 13.38 -9.07
CA PRO A 112 -47.10 13.50 -8.14
C PRO A 112 -46.84 14.74 -7.30
N GLN A 113 -47.54 15.83 -7.62
CA GLN A 113 -47.59 17.02 -6.78
C GLN A 113 -48.02 16.56 -5.40
N LEU A 114 -47.31 17.02 -4.36
CA LEU A 114 -47.69 16.81 -2.98
C LEU A 114 -49.11 17.37 -2.78
N VAL A 115 -50.12 16.49 -2.76
CA VAL A 115 -51.51 16.90 -2.57
C VAL A 115 -51.74 17.19 -1.08
N LEU A 116 -51.74 18.47 -0.72
CA LEU A 116 -52.07 18.95 0.62
C LEU A 116 -53.58 18.87 0.87
N THR A 117 -54.08 17.66 1.10
CA THR A 117 -55.48 17.41 1.50
C THR A 117 -55.80 18.02 2.86
N ASP A 118 -57.08 18.21 3.19
CA ASP A 118 -57.51 18.70 4.51
C ASP A 118 -56.93 17.85 5.66
N SER A 119 -56.85 16.53 5.48
CA SER A 119 -56.21 15.61 6.43
C SER A 119 -54.72 15.93 6.65
N VAL A 120 -53.99 16.18 5.56
CA VAL A 120 -52.57 16.57 5.61
C VAL A 120 -52.41 17.91 6.31
N LEU A 121 -53.24 18.91 6.00
CA LEU A 121 -53.18 20.22 6.66
C LEU A 121 -53.43 20.11 8.16
N ARG A 122 -54.37 19.26 8.59
CA ARG A 122 -54.68 19.04 10.01
C ARG A 122 -53.53 18.41 10.81
N ASP A 123 -52.61 17.68 10.17
CA ASP A 123 -51.38 17.21 10.83
C ASP A 123 -50.37 18.32 11.12
N HIS A 124 -50.47 19.45 10.42
CA HIS A 124 -49.51 20.56 10.52
C HIS A 124 -49.99 21.69 11.43
N ILE A 125 -51.20 21.58 11.98
CA ILE A 125 -51.79 22.58 12.86
C ILE A 125 -52.07 21.93 14.21
N VAL A 126 -51.64 22.58 15.29
CA VAL A 126 -51.92 22.13 16.67
C VAL A 126 -52.77 23.16 17.39
N LYS A 127 -53.61 22.68 18.32
CA LYS A 127 -54.41 23.55 19.19
C LYS A 127 -53.51 24.22 20.22
N GLY A 128 -53.64 25.54 20.37
CA GLY A 128 -52.83 26.34 21.30
C GLY A 128 -51.72 27.12 20.61
N VAL A 129 -51.27 28.18 21.27
CA VAL A 129 -50.19 29.06 20.83
C VAL A 129 -48.89 28.66 21.54
N PHE A 130 -47.94 28.09 20.80
CA PHE A 130 -46.66 27.61 21.31
C PHE A 130 -45.50 28.41 20.72
N LYS A 131 -44.96 29.33 21.51
CA LYS A 131 -43.76 30.11 21.18
C LYS A 131 -42.51 29.23 21.30
N LEU A 132 -41.37 29.70 20.80
CA LEU A 132 -40.14 28.90 20.77
C LEU A 132 -39.69 28.43 22.17
N SER A 133 -39.99 29.21 23.20
CA SER A 133 -39.76 28.87 24.62
C SER A 133 -40.64 27.72 25.11
N ASP A 134 -41.82 27.55 24.52
CA ASP A 134 -42.82 26.56 24.94
C ASP A 134 -42.56 25.18 24.31
N LEU A 135 -41.68 25.11 23.30
CA LEU A 135 -41.27 23.88 22.61
C LEU A 135 -40.06 23.25 23.34
N THR A 136 -40.32 22.69 24.52
CA THR A 136 -39.33 21.99 25.35
C THR A 136 -39.13 20.54 24.91
N ASP A 137 -37.95 19.97 25.17
CA ASP A 137 -37.64 18.58 24.81
C ASP A 137 -38.64 17.60 25.44
N GLY A 138 -39.09 16.60 24.66
CA GLY A 138 -40.04 15.59 25.08
C GLY A 138 -41.51 16.02 25.11
N LYS A 139 -41.82 17.31 24.91
CA LYS A 139 -43.22 17.79 24.91
C LYS A 139 -44.03 17.13 23.80
N LEU A 140 -45.24 16.69 24.12
CA LEU A 140 -46.19 16.16 23.13
C LEU A 140 -47.21 17.24 22.80
N LEU A 141 -47.36 17.52 21.51
CA LEU A 141 -48.43 18.35 20.95
C LEU A 141 -49.45 17.45 20.24
N THR A 142 -50.69 17.91 20.13
CA THR A 142 -51.74 17.17 19.42
C THR A 142 -52.15 17.97 18.19
N GLY A 143 -51.92 17.42 17.00
CA GLY A 143 -52.41 17.97 15.74
C GLY A 143 -53.94 17.99 15.69
N LEU A 144 -54.52 18.84 14.83
CA LEU A 144 -55.97 18.86 14.59
C LEU A 144 -56.49 17.52 14.04
N SER A 145 -55.62 16.71 13.45
CA SER A 145 -55.92 15.33 13.04
C SER A 145 -56.06 14.35 14.22
N GLY A 146 -55.69 14.78 15.45
CA GLY A 146 -55.58 13.93 16.63
C GLY A 146 -54.21 13.26 16.78
N LYS A 147 -53.31 13.43 15.81
CA LYS A 147 -51.97 12.82 15.81
C LYS A 147 -51.06 13.48 16.84
N GLN A 148 -50.28 12.67 17.56
CA GLN A 148 -49.27 13.20 18.49
C GLN A 148 -48.01 13.63 17.75
N LEU A 149 -47.50 14.80 18.13
CA LEU A 149 -46.33 15.46 17.62
C LEU A 149 -45.34 15.68 18.77
N LYS A 150 -44.30 14.85 18.83
CA LYS A 150 -43.24 14.94 19.84
C LYS A 150 -42.25 16.02 19.45
N VAL A 151 -42.09 16.99 20.34
CA VAL A 151 -41.00 17.95 20.33
C VAL A 151 -39.74 17.25 20.80
N SER A 152 -38.69 17.32 20.01
CA SER A 152 -37.34 16.95 20.42
C SER A 152 -36.45 18.19 20.29
N ARG A 153 -35.65 18.48 21.30
CA ARG A 153 -34.79 19.67 21.33
C ARG A 153 -33.36 19.28 21.71
N SER A 154 -32.41 19.73 20.91
CA SER A 154 -30.98 19.57 21.16
C SER A 154 -30.29 20.91 20.88
N ALA A 155 -29.73 21.50 21.93
CA ALA A 155 -29.28 22.89 21.95
C ALA A 155 -30.38 23.85 21.43
N ASP A 156 -30.06 24.67 20.42
CA ASP A 156 -30.98 25.65 19.83
C ASP A 156 -31.84 25.08 18.69
N THR A 157 -31.69 23.79 18.38
CA THR A 157 -32.44 23.16 17.28
C THR A 157 -33.61 22.35 17.81
N ILE A 158 -34.75 22.48 17.14
CA ILE A 158 -36.01 21.84 17.52
C ILE A 158 -36.52 20.99 16.34
N TRP A 159 -37.07 19.82 16.67
CA TRP A 159 -37.69 18.90 15.74
C TRP A 159 -39.09 18.53 16.22
N ILE A 160 -39.99 18.31 15.26
CA ILE A 160 -41.32 17.76 15.48
C ILE A 160 -41.38 16.40 14.79
N ASN A 161 -41.53 15.32 15.57
CA ASN A 161 -41.47 13.94 15.06
C ASN A 161 -40.27 13.71 14.12
N GLY A 162 -39.07 14.16 14.52
CA GLY A 162 -37.85 14.00 13.73
C GLY A 162 -37.66 14.99 12.56
N VAL A 163 -38.65 15.84 12.24
CA VAL A 163 -38.57 16.89 11.21
C VAL A 163 -38.14 18.22 11.84
N GLN A 164 -37.05 18.80 11.35
CA GLN A 164 -36.52 20.06 11.88
C GLN A 164 -37.45 21.24 11.56
N ILE A 165 -37.76 22.05 12.58
CA ILE A 165 -38.45 23.34 12.39
C ILE A 165 -37.44 24.45 12.08
N GLY A 166 -37.88 25.49 11.38
CA GLY A 166 -37.10 26.71 11.20
C GLY A 166 -36.94 27.45 12.53
N GLY A 167 -35.74 27.96 12.80
CA GLY A 167 -35.41 28.61 14.08
C GLY A 167 -35.99 30.00 14.30
N LYS A 168 -36.89 30.49 13.42
CA LYS A 168 -37.54 31.81 13.52
C LYS A 168 -39.05 31.66 13.29
N GLU A 169 -39.86 32.24 14.16
CA GLU A 169 -41.30 32.38 13.95
C GLU A 169 -41.57 33.32 12.77
N ILE A 170 -42.36 32.87 11.79
CA ILE A 170 -42.81 33.70 10.66
C ILE A 170 -43.92 34.66 11.13
N LEU A 171 -44.75 34.19 12.06
CA LEU A 171 -45.82 34.95 12.71
C LEU A 171 -45.85 34.56 14.20
N ASN A 172 -46.05 35.53 15.07
CA ASN A 172 -46.09 35.34 16.52
C ASN A 172 -47.03 36.40 17.14
N THR A 173 -48.29 36.03 17.33
CA THR A 173 -49.31 36.86 18.00
C THR A 173 -49.81 36.12 19.25
N ASN A 174 -50.78 36.71 19.96
CA ASN A 174 -51.44 36.04 21.09
C ASN A 174 -52.43 34.95 20.64
N ASN A 175 -52.74 34.86 19.34
CA ASN A 175 -53.73 33.93 18.80
C ASN A 175 -53.14 32.92 17.79
N GLU A 176 -52.02 33.24 17.14
CA GLU A 176 -51.37 32.35 16.19
C GLU A 176 -49.83 32.43 16.18
N VAL A 177 -49.19 31.27 16.03
CA VAL A 177 -47.74 31.15 15.77
C VAL A 177 -47.50 30.29 14.54
N VAL A 178 -46.54 30.67 13.69
CA VAL A 178 -46.18 29.92 12.48
C VAL A 178 -44.68 29.66 12.42
N TYR A 179 -44.30 28.39 12.25
CA TYR A 179 -42.94 27.93 11.96
C TYR A 179 -42.88 27.31 10.57
N THR A 180 -41.71 27.33 9.93
CA THR A 180 -41.46 26.48 8.75
C THR A 180 -41.02 25.08 9.18
N VAL A 181 -41.35 24.05 8.42
CA VAL A 181 -40.76 22.70 8.53
C VAL A 181 -40.18 22.23 7.20
N LYS A 182 -39.13 21.42 7.26
CA LYS A 182 -38.42 20.95 6.06
C LYS A 182 -39.23 20.01 5.17
N SER A 183 -40.22 19.30 5.73
CA SER A 183 -41.04 18.32 5.03
C SER A 183 -42.39 18.17 5.72
N VAL A 184 -43.33 17.46 5.08
CA VAL A 184 -44.63 17.19 5.66
C VAL A 184 -44.58 16.29 6.90
N LEU A 185 -45.44 16.56 7.89
CA LEU A 185 -45.56 15.81 9.15
C LEU A 185 -46.47 14.57 9.03
N THR A 186 -47.23 14.42 7.94
CA THR A 186 -48.27 13.39 7.79
C THR A 186 -47.76 11.95 7.85
N ALA A 187 -46.53 11.68 7.40
CA ALA A 187 -45.93 10.34 7.45
C ALA A 187 -45.10 10.09 8.73
N THR A 188 -45.05 11.05 9.67
CA THR A 188 -44.16 10.97 10.83
C THR A 188 -44.79 10.28 12.06
N SER A 189 -43.99 9.87 13.03
CA SER A 189 -44.41 9.24 14.30
C SER A 189 -43.64 9.83 15.49
N VAL A 190 -44.20 9.72 16.69
CA VAL A 190 -43.52 10.10 17.95
C VAL A 190 -42.26 9.27 18.24
N THR A 191 -42.09 8.15 17.53
CA THR A 191 -40.92 7.26 17.59
C THR A 191 -39.85 7.62 16.55
N ASP A 192 -40.12 8.54 15.63
CA ASP A 192 -39.18 8.89 14.58
C ASP A 192 -37.92 9.51 15.19
N GLN A 193 -36.76 8.95 14.83
CA GLN A 193 -35.48 9.45 15.29
C GLN A 193 -35.23 10.83 14.66
N LEU A 194 -34.50 11.68 15.38
CA LEU A 194 -33.98 12.95 14.84
C LEU A 194 -33.33 12.66 13.48
N GLN A 195 -33.80 13.31 12.42
CA GLN A 195 -33.04 13.33 11.17
C GLN A 195 -31.77 14.15 11.41
N SER A 196 -30.75 13.45 11.90
CA SER A 196 -29.43 13.99 12.12
C SER A 196 -28.63 13.86 10.84
N THR A 197 -27.98 14.95 10.44
CA THR A 197 -27.02 14.96 9.33
C THR A 197 -26.01 13.83 9.53
N SER A 198 -25.94 12.88 8.59
CA SER A 198 -25.15 11.67 8.74
C SER A 198 -24.45 11.28 7.44
N ILE A 199 -23.29 10.61 7.57
CA ILE A 199 -22.60 9.92 6.46
C ILE A 199 -22.50 8.43 6.82
N GLU A 200 -22.88 7.55 5.89
CA GLU A 200 -22.63 6.10 5.94
C GLU A 200 -21.58 5.75 4.88
N VAL A 201 -20.43 5.25 5.30
CA VAL A 201 -19.35 4.78 4.42
C VAL A 201 -19.36 3.25 4.41
N THR A 202 -19.63 2.63 3.26
CA THR A 202 -19.45 1.19 3.07
C THR A 202 -18.03 0.90 2.58
N VAL A 203 -17.29 0.09 3.32
CA VAL A 203 -15.90 -0.28 3.00
C VAL A 203 -15.86 -1.63 2.31
N TRP A 204 -15.27 -1.66 1.12
CA TRP A 204 -15.03 -2.87 0.34
C TRP A 204 -13.56 -3.26 0.40
N ASP A 205 -13.28 -4.54 0.62
CA ASP A 205 -11.95 -5.13 0.50
C ASP A 205 -11.69 -5.57 -0.94
N GLY A 206 -10.96 -4.74 -1.67
CA GLY A 206 -10.57 -5.00 -3.06
C GLY A 206 -9.62 -6.19 -3.21
N THR A 207 -8.98 -6.67 -2.14
CA THR A 207 -8.14 -7.89 -2.23
C THR A 207 -8.97 -9.16 -2.32
N LEU A 208 -10.27 -9.10 -2.02
CA LEU A 208 -11.21 -10.22 -2.12
C LEU A 208 -12.00 -10.21 -3.44
N TRP A 209 -11.43 -9.55 -4.45
CA TRP A 209 -11.99 -9.49 -5.79
C TRP A 209 -12.11 -10.87 -6.43
N THR A 210 -13.23 -11.10 -7.11
CA THR A 210 -13.42 -12.19 -8.07
C THR A 210 -14.26 -11.68 -9.25
N THR A 211 -14.34 -12.43 -10.34
CA THR A 211 -15.23 -12.09 -11.47
C THR A 211 -16.71 -12.00 -11.07
N ALA A 212 -17.13 -12.73 -10.02
CA ALA A 212 -18.47 -12.63 -9.45
C ALA A 212 -18.61 -11.49 -8.41
N LYS A 213 -17.50 -10.92 -7.95
CA LYS A 213 -17.43 -9.86 -6.94
C LYS A 213 -16.49 -8.74 -7.44
N PRO A 214 -16.94 -7.93 -8.41
CA PRO A 214 -16.08 -6.99 -9.14
C PRO A 214 -15.48 -5.87 -8.27
N THR A 215 -16.07 -5.62 -7.09
CA THR A 215 -15.60 -4.64 -6.10
C THR A 215 -14.95 -5.27 -4.87
N GLY A 216 -14.86 -6.60 -4.83
CA GLY A 216 -14.43 -7.36 -3.64
C GLY A 216 -15.57 -7.72 -2.70
N ALA A 217 -15.28 -7.81 -1.40
CA ALA A 217 -16.27 -8.11 -0.37
C ALA A 217 -16.38 -6.98 0.66
N VAL A 218 -17.52 -6.84 1.33
CA VAL A 218 -17.65 -5.87 2.43
C VAL A 218 -16.69 -6.21 3.57
N LEU A 219 -16.11 -5.19 4.20
CA LEU A 219 -15.08 -5.37 5.22
C LEU A 219 -15.50 -4.80 6.57
N ALA A 220 -15.67 -5.67 7.55
CA ALA A 220 -15.82 -5.30 8.95
C ALA A 220 -14.48 -4.92 9.59
N GLY A 221 -14.51 -4.05 10.60
CA GLY A 221 -13.33 -3.68 11.38
C GLY A 221 -12.38 -2.67 10.70
N ALA A 222 -12.73 -2.13 9.54
CA ALA A 222 -11.95 -1.09 8.90
C ALA A 222 -12.15 0.25 9.63
N THR A 223 -11.04 0.96 9.87
CA THR A 223 -11.10 2.33 10.42
C THR A 223 -11.38 3.31 9.29
N VAL A 224 -12.43 4.12 9.45
CA VAL A 224 -12.83 5.18 8.53
C VAL A 224 -12.72 6.52 9.25
N THR A 225 -12.03 7.48 8.62
CA THR A 225 -11.81 8.83 9.15
C THR A 225 -12.29 9.88 8.15
N LEU A 226 -13.09 10.83 8.64
CA LEU A 226 -13.55 12.00 7.90
C LEU A 226 -12.70 13.22 8.25
N TYR A 227 -12.27 13.96 7.23
CA TYR A 227 -11.51 15.21 7.35
C TYR A 227 -12.29 16.36 6.69
N ARG A 228 -12.30 17.55 7.29
CA ARG A 228 -12.97 18.73 6.69
C ARG A 228 -12.27 19.24 5.45
N THR A 229 -10.94 19.08 5.39
CA THR A 229 -10.09 19.49 4.28
C THR A 229 -8.98 18.48 4.06
N GLN A 230 -8.39 18.46 2.86
CA GLN A 230 -7.18 17.67 2.59
C GLN A 230 -5.97 18.17 3.40
N GLN A 231 -5.95 19.45 3.78
CA GLN A 231 -4.95 19.99 4.71
C GLN A 231 -5.08 19.35 6.10
N ASN A 232 -6.30 19.19 6.61
CA ASN A 232 -6.50 18.50 7.89
C ASN A 232 -6.04 17.03 7.83
N TYR A 233 -6.20 16.35 6.70
CA TYR A 233 -5.58 15.04 6.51
C TYR A 233 -4.06 15.12 6.54
N ALA A 234 -3.46 16.07 5.83
CA ALA A 234 -2.03 16.26 5.80
C ALA A 234 -1.44 16.52 7.20
N ASP A 235 -2.20 17.19 8.06
CA ASP A 235 -1.82 17.55 9.43
C ASP A 235 -2.34 16.55 10.47
N SER A 236 -2.96 15.45 10.03
CA SER A 236 -3.52 14.39 10.89
C SER A 236 -4.61 14.86 11.87
N VAL A 237 -5.35 15.90 11.53
CA VAL A 237 -6.47 16.46 12.31
C VAL A 237 -7.79 15.85 11.84
N ALA A 238 -8.24 14.77 12.48
CA ALA A 238 -9.51 14.13 12.14
C ALA A 238 -10.72 14.97 12.59
N ALA A 239 -11.79 15.00 11.79
CA ALA A 239 -13.08 15.54 12.21
C ALA A 239 -13.92 14.48 12.93
N TYR A 240 -13.98 13.27 12.35
CA TYR A 240 -14.69 12.13 12.92
C TYR A 240 -13.99 10.82 12.54
N THR A 241 -14.09 9.80 13.40
CA THR A 241 -13.59 8.44 13.12
C THR A 241 -14.64 7.42 13.54
N ALA A 242 -14.81 6.37 12.74
CA ALA A 242 -15.69 5.25 13.02
C ALA A 242 -15.06 3.94 12.52
N ILE A 243 -15.56 2.80 13.02
CA ILE A 243 -15.16 1.47 12.57
C ILE A 243 -16.33 0.86 11.79
N SER A 244 -16.03 0.17 10.69
CA SER A 244 -17.05 -0.52 9.91
C SER A 244 -17.63 -1.75 10.64
N ASP A 245 -18.94 -1.92 10.58
CA ASP A 245 -19.67 -3.05 11.16
C ASP A 245 -19.56 -4.33 10.33
N ALA A 246 -20.30 -5.38 10.71
CA ALA A 246 -20.34 -6.67 10.01
C ALA A 246 -20.82 -6.57 8.55
N ALA A 247 -21.58 -5.52 8.19
CA ALA A 247 -22.00 -5.23 6.82
C ALA A 247 -21.01 -4.30 6.09
N GLY A 248 -19.85 -4.01 6.70
CA GLY A 248 -18.83 -3.12 6.18
C GLY A 248 -19.17 -1.64 6.30
N LYS A 249 -20.14 -1.25 7.14
CA LYS A 249 -20.63 0.14 7.22
C LYS A 249 -20.08 0.88 8.42
N ALA A 250 -19.46 2.03 8.17
CA ALA A 250 -19.09 3.00 9.19
C ALA A 250 -20.09 4.17 9.15
N LEU A 251 -20.86 4.35 10.22
CA LEU A 251 -21.92 5.36 10.32
C LEU A 251 -21.50 6.52 11.22
N PHE A 252 -21.52 7.73 10.66
CA PHE A 252 -21.26 8.99 11.34
C PHE A 252 -22.59 9.73 11.55
N LYS A 253 -23.09 9.76 12.79
CA LYS A 253 -24.35 10.42 13.14
C LYS A 253 -24.12 11.82 13.67
N SER A 254 -25.11 12.70 13.49
CA SER A 254 -25.10 14.06 14.07
C SER A 254 -23.86 14.89 13.73
N ILE A 255 -23.35 14.74 12.51
CA ILE A 255 -22.19 15.52 12.05
C ILE A 255 -22.63 16.88 11.53
N THR A 256 -21.73 17.87 11.49
CA THR A 256 -22.07 19.16 10.87
C THR A 256 -22.19 19.00 9.36
N ALA A 257 -23.10 19.75 8.72
CA ALA A 257 -23.12 19.85 7.26
C ALA A 257 -21.79 20.38 6.71
N GLY A 258 -21.47 19.96 5.48
CA GLY A 258 -20.25 20.32 4.76
C GLY A 258 -19.64 19.14 3.99
N THR A 259 -18.55 19.43 3.28
CA THR A 259 -17.77 18.41 2.55
C THR A 259 -16.78 17.73 3.50
N TYR A 260 -16.68 16.41 3.37
CA TYR A 260 -15.72 15.58 4.10
C TYR A 260 -14.89 14.74 3.13
N TYR A 261 -13.59 14.69 3.36
CA TYR A 261 -12.64 13.82 2.68
C TYR A 261 -12.42 12.54 3.48
N ILE A 262 -12.39 11.39 2.81
CA ILE A 262 -12.55 10.08 3.42
C ILE A 262 -11.26 9.28 3.29
N LYS A 263 -10.73 8.84 4.44
CA LYS A 263 -9.69 7.82 4.51
C LYS A 263 -10.29 6.56 5.13
N ALA A 264 -10.10 5.41 4.49
CA ALA A 264 -10.41 4.10 5.04
C ALA A 264 -9.15 3.21 5.03
N SER A 265 -8.98 2.41 6.09
CA SER A 265 -7.86 1.46 6.18
C SER A 265 -8.13 0.30 7.13
N SER A 266 -7.52 -0.85 6.84
CA SER A 266 -7.48 -2.04 7.70
C SER A 266 -6.16 -2.78 7.48
N GLY A 267 -5.29 -2.83 8.50
CA GLY A 267 -3.93 -3.33 8.35
C GLY A 267 -3.16 -2.59 7.25
N ALA A 268 -2.61 -3.32 6.28
CA ALA A 268 -1.91 -2.76 5.12
C ALA A 268 -2.85 -2.23 4.01
N LYS A 269 -4.16 -2.49 4.10
CA LYS A 269 -5.13 -2.08 3.09
C LYS A 269 -5.55 -0.64 3.31
N SER A 270 -5.60 0.17 2.25
CA SER A 270 -6.11 1.54 2.32
C SER A 270 -6.73 1.99 1.00
N ASN A 271 -7.48 3.10 1.02
CA ASN A 271 -7.86 3.86 -0.17
C ASN A 271 -6.84 4.99 -0.50
N ILE A 272 -5.73 5.05 0.23
CA ILE A 272 -4.64 6.00 0.00
C ILE A 272 -3.47 5.27 -0.67
N PHE A 273 -3.23 5.56 -1.95
CA PHE A 273 -2.23 4.87 -2.75
C PHE A 273 -1.10 5.78 -3.19
N ASN A 274 0.14 5.26 -3.17
CA ASN A 274 1.36 5.92 -3.64
C ASN A 274 1.52 7.36 -3.13
N ARG A 275 1.18 7.61 -1.87
CA ARG A 275 1.31 8.91 -1.20
C ARG A 275 2.72 9.47 -1.37
N SER A 276 2.83 10.66 -1.95
CA SER A 276 4.07 11.41 -2.12
C SER A 276 4.58 12.03 -0.81
N ALA A 277 5.76 12.64 -0.86
CA ALA A 277 6.13 13.65 0.13
C ALA A 277 5.24 14.90 -0.04
N LYS A 278 5.07 15.69 1.03
CA LYS A 278 4.23 16.90 0.98
C LYS A 278 4.75 17.88 -0.07
N GLN A 279 3.88 18.34 -0.96
CA GLN A 279 4.13 19.45 -1.87
C GLN A 279 3.10 20.55 -1.56
N ALA A 280 3.58 21.77 -1.33
CA ALA A 280 2.75 22.88 -0.82
C ALA A 280 1.90 22.50 0.41
N GLY A 281 2.45 21.66 1.30
CA GLY A 281 1.77 21.20 2.53
C GLY A 281 0.82 20.02 2.36
N LEU A 282 0.52 19.59 1.13
CA LEU A 282 -0.47 18.55 0.83
C LEU A 282 0.19 17.26 0.28
N TYR A 283 -0.48 16.13 0.47
CA TYR A 283 -0.09 14.85 -0.12
C TYR A 283 -0.76 14.64 -1.48
N SER A 284 -0.04 14.02 -2.42
CA SER A 284 -0.59 13.57 -3.71
C SER A 284 -0.37 12.07 -3.93
N GLY A 285 -1.21 11.44 -4.73
CA GLY A 285 -1.12 10.01 -5.04
C GLY A 285 -2.15 9.59 -6.07
N TYR A 286 -2.35 8.28 -6.24
CA TYR A 286 -3.32 7.77 -7.20
C TYR A 286 -4.67 7.53 -6.54
N THR A 287 -5.74 7.76 -7.31
CA THR A 287 -7.11 7.40 -6.93
C THR A 287 -7.64 6.29 -7.82
N VAL A 288 -8.68 5.60 -7.36
CA VAL A 288 -9.18 4.38 -7.95
C VAL A 288 -10.35 4.69 -8.89
N ALA A 289 -10.27 4.23 -10.13
CA ALA A 289 -11.40 4.20 -11.07
C ALA A 289 -12.17 2.86 -11.03
N GLY A 290 -11.53 1.80 -10.54
CA GLY A 290 -12.14 0.48 -10.37
C GLY A 290 -11.09 -0.59 -10.07
N ILE A 291 -11.46 -1.86 -10.27
CA ILE A 291 -10.56 -3.01 -10.23
C ILE A 291 -10.56 -3.63 -11.63
N PHE A 292 -9.39 -3.98 -12.17
CA PHE A 292 -9.29 -4.69 -13.44
C PHE A 292 -9.93 -6.07 -13.32
N GLN A 293 -10.93 -6.37 -14.15
CA GLN A 293 -11.63 -7.64 -14.12
C GLN A 293 -10.99 -8.70 -15.02
N SER A 294 -10.31 -8.28 -16.08
CA SER A 294 -9.77 -9.17 -17.11
C SER A 294 -8.59 -8.56 -17.85
N GLN A 295 -7.87 -9.40 -18.63
CA GLN A 295 -6.79 -8.92 -19.50
C GLN A 295 -7.31 -7.98 -20.60
N ALA A 296 -8.52 -8.20 -21.09
CA ALA A 296 -9.13 -7.34 -22.11
C ALA A 296 -9.37 -5.92 -21.58
N GLU A 297 -9.79 -5.78 -20.32
CA GLU A 297 -9.95 -4.46 -19.69
C GLU A 297 -8.63 -3.73 -19.50
N ILE A 298 -7.53 -4.46 -19.26
CA ILE A 298 -6.20 -3.87 -19.13
C ILE A 298 -5.75 -3.31 -20.48
N THR A 299 -5.91 -4.09 -21.56
CA THR A 299 -5.56 -3.66 -22.91
C THR A 299 -6.38 -2.45 -23.38
N ALA A 300 -7.63 -2.32 -22.91
CA ALA A 300 -8.52 -1.22 -23.26
C ALA A 300 -8.39 0.03 -22.36
N ALA A 301 -7.62 -0.05 -21.27
CA ALA A 301 -7.44 1.06 -20.33
C ALA A 301 -6.20 1.90 -20.66
N ALA A 302 -6.07 3.05 -19.98
CA ALA A 302 -4.83 3.80 -19.95
C ALA A 302 -3.66 2.88 -19.52
N THR A 303 -2.50 3.05 -20.16
CA THR A 303 -1.34 2.19 -19.95
C THR A 303 -0.86 2.31 -18.51
N GLN A 304 -1.04 1.24 -17.73
CA GLN A 304 -0.70 1.19 -16.32
C GLN A 304 0.36 0.11 -16.05
N THR A 305 1.54 0.52 -15.59
CA THR A 305 2.63 -0.41 -15.25
C THR A 305 2.20 -1.40 -14.17
N GLY A 306 2.40 -2.69 -14.42
CA GLY A 306 2.07 -3.76 -13.46
C GLY A 306 0.58 -4.09 -13.36
N ALA A 307 -0.25 -3.63 -14.30
CA ALA A 307 -1.66 -4.00 -14.36
C ALA A 307 -1.85 -5.53 -14.53
N GLN A 308 -2.74 -6.09 -13.72
CA GLN A 308 -3.17 -7.49 -13.76
C GLN A 308 -4.64 -7.57 -13.32
N PRO A 309 -5.41 -8.59 -13.75
CA PRO A 309 -6.74 -8.81 -13.23
C PRO A 309 -6.71 -8.93 -11.69
N GLY A 310 -7.56 -8.15 -11.02
CA GLY A 310 -7.62 -7.98 -9.56
C GLY A 310 -6.95 -6.70 -9.03
N ASN A 311 -6.03 -6.09 -9.78
CA ASN A 311 -5.39 -4.84 -9.35
C ASN A 311 -6.32 -3.64 -9.49
N PHE A 312 -6.10 -2.60 -8.68
CA PHE A 312 -6.78 -1.33 -8.87
C PHE A 312 -6.42 -0.72 -10.22
N LYS A 313 -7.45 -0.23 -10.91
CA LYS A 313 -7.34 0.63 -12.09
C LYS A 313 -7.24 2.06 -11.58
N TRP A 314 -6.12 2.72 -11.86
CA TRP A 314 -5.94 4.13 -11.50
C TRP A 314 -6.78 5.03 -12.42
N LEU A 315 -7.22 6.16 -11.88
CA LEU A 315 -7.83 7.22 -12.67
C LEU A 315 -6.75 7.87 -13.54
N ASP A 316 -6.96 7.85 -14.86
CA ASP A 316 -6.25 8.70 -15.81
C ASP A 316 -6.81 10.11 -15.66
N ALA A 317 -6.13 10.94 -14.88
CA ALA A 317 -6.66 12.22 -14.40
C ALA A 317 -6.42 13.35 -15.40
N ASN A 318 -5.38 13.24 -16.23
CA ASN A 318 -5.10 14.21 -17.29
C ASN A 318 -5.65 13.78 -18.67
N GLY A 319 -6.11 12.53 -18.80
CA GLY A 319 -6.73 12.00 -20.01
C GLY A 319 -5.74 11.69 -21.14
N ASP A 320 -4.46 11.47 -20.83
CA ASP A 320 -3.41 11.22 -21.84
C ASP A 320 -3.27 9.75 -22.24
N GLY A 321 -4.03 8.85 -21.61
CA GLY A 321 -4.00 7.41 -21.89
C GLY A 321 -2.80 6.67 -21.27
N ILE A 322 -2.01 7.31 -20.39
CA ILE A 322 -0.81 6.76 -19.77
C ILE A 322 -0.81 7.10 -18.27
N ILE A 323 -0.93 6.09 -17.40
CA ILE A 323 -0.85 6.35 -15.95
C ILE A 323 0.59 6.68 -15.53
N ASN A 324 0.83 7.93 -15.15
CA ASN A 324 2.11 8.48 -14.75
C ASN A 324 1.97 9.54 -13.63
N ASN A 325 3.07 10.25 -13.31
CA ASN A 325 3.05 11.23 -12.22
C ASN A 325 2.07 12.40 -12.43
N SER A 326 1.66 12.66 -13.67
CA SER A 326 0.68 13.68 -14.03
C SER A 326 -0.75 13.30 -13.60
N ASP A 327 -1.01 12.02 -13.34
CA ASP A 327 -2.32 11.52 -12.87
C ASP A 327 -2.51 11.60 -11.36
N ARG A 328 -1.49 12.08 -10.65
CA ARG A 328 -1.54 12.18 -9.20
C ARG A 328 -2.52 13.28 -8.80
N VAL A 329 -3.47 12.90 -7.94
CA VAL A 329 -4.45 13.81 -7.35
C VAL A 329 -4.10 14.11 -5.89
N THR A 330 -4.62 15.21 -5.36
CA THR A 330 -4.51 15.53 -3.93
C THR A 330 -5.28 14.49 -3.10
N LEU A 331 -4.69 14.07 -1.98
CA LEU A 331 -5.23 13.03 -1.10
C LEU A 331 -5.80 13.61 0.22
N PRO A 332 -6.86 13.00 0.78
CA PRO A 332 -7.67 11.92 0.21
C PRO A 332 -8.53 12.47 -0.94
N TYR A 333 -8.73 11.65 -1.98
CA TYR A 333 -9.56 12.04 -3.13
C TYR A 333 -11.06 11.82 -2.88
N GLU A 334 -11.40 10.69 -2.25
CA GLU A 334 -12.80 10.34 -1.96
C GLU A 334 -13.44 11.36 -1.02
N GLN A 335 -14.64 11.83 -1.38
CA GLN A 335 -15.34 12.85 -0.64
C GLN A 335 -16.86 12.64 -0.58
N ALA A 336 -17.48 13.13 0.48
CA ALA A 336 -18.93 13.15 0.65
C ALA A 336 -19.40 14.51 1.17
N VAL A 337 -20.54 14.98 0.66
CA VAL A 337 -21.20 16.19 1.14
C VAL A 337 -22.33 15.80 2.09
N ALA A 338 -22.22 16.21 3.35
CA ALA A 338 -23.27 16.06 4.35
C ALA A 338 -24.22 17.25 4.28
N ALA A 339 -25.52 17.00 4.05
CA ALA A 339 -26.56 18.03 4.03
C ALA A 339 -27.51 17.90 5.23
N ASN A 340 -28.02 19.03 5.72
CA ASN A 340 -28.77 19.08 6.97
C ASN A 340 -30.03 18.20 6.96
N GLY A 341 -30.06 17.20 7.84
CA GLY A 341 -31.17 16.24 7.96
C GLY A 341 -31.15 15.10 6.96
N THR A 342 -30.03 14.87 6.27
CA THR A 342 -29.89 13.79 5.29
C THR A 342 -28.91 12.71 5.75
N VAL A 343 -29.09 11.50 5.23
CA VAL A 343 -28.10 10.41 5.34
C VAL A 343 -27.42 10.24 3.98
N LYS A 344 -26.17 10.67 3.86
CA LYS A 344 -25.37 10.46 2.65
C LYS A 344 -24.71 9.09 2.70
N LYS A 345 -24.97 8.24 1.70
CA LYS A 345 -24.31 6.94 1.53
C LYS A 345 -23.20 7.05 0.49
N ILE A 346 -22.04 6.48 0.78
CA ILE A 346 -20.89 6.38 -0.13
C ILE A 346 -20.18 5.05 0.08
N ALA A 347 -19.55 4.51 -0.96
CA ALA A 347 -18.72 3.31 -0.89
C ALA A 347 -17.27 3.67 -1.16
N VAL A 348 -16.35 3.02 -0.44
CA VAL A 348 -14.91 3.18 -0.63
C VAL A 348 -14.29 1.78 -0.72
N SER A 349 -13.50 1.53 -1.75
CA SER A 349 -12.68 0.33 -1.84
C SER A 349 -11.30 0.59 -1.22
N ILE A 350 -10.88 -0.32 -0.35
CA ILE A 350 -9.52 -0.36 0.19
C ILE A 350 -8.82 -1.62 -0.30
N GLY A 351 -7.51 -1.57 -0.43
CA GLY A 351 -6.73 -2.77 -0.75
C GLY A 351 -5.24 -2.47 -0.74
N LEU A 352 -4.47 -3.30 -1.43
CA LEU A 352 -3.03 -3.16 -1.57
C LEU A 352 -2.72 -2.45 -2.90
N LEU A 353 -1.47 -1.98 -3.06
CA LEU A 353 -1.01 -1.50 -4.37
C LEU A 353 -1.11 -2.59 -5.44
N ASN A 354 -0.91 -3.84 -5.03
CA ASN A 354 -1.18 -5.04 -5.82
C ASN A 354 -2.08 -5.96 -4.99
N ASN A 355 -3.35 -6.08 -5.37
CA ASN A 355 -4.33 -6.87 -4.63
C ASN A 355 -4.10 -8.39 -4.73
N LYS A 356 -3.26 -8.85 -5.68
CA LYS A 356 -2.77 -10.23 -5.74
C LYS A 356 -1.55 -10.48 -4.84
N GLN A 357 -1.01 -9.47 -4.18
CA GLN A 357 0.13 -9.66 -3.28
C GLN A 357 -0.32 -10.38 -2.01
N GLU A 358 0.23 -11.57 -1.78
CA GLU A 358 0.10 -12.32 -0.53
C GLU A 358 0.37 -11.42 0.70
N PRO A 359 -0.30 -11.64 1.85
CA PRO A 359 -0.09 -10.84 3.05
C PRO A 359 1.39 -10.77 3.44
N LEU A 360 1.82 -9.61 3.97
CA LEU A 360 3.17 -9.45 4.48
C LEU A 360 3.47 -10.48 5.57
N LEU A 361 4.69 -10.98 5.58
CA LEU A 361 5.19 -11.88 6.62
C LEU A 361 5.27 -11.14 7.95
N THR A 362 5.13 -11.87 9.05
CA THR A 362 5.60 -11.42 10.36
C THR A 362 7.13 -11.35 10.39
N GLU A 363 7.69 -10.64 11.37
CA GLU A 363 9.15 -10.58 11.53
C GLU A 363 9.75 -11.99 11.72
N GLN A 364 9.08 -12.86 12.48
CA GLN A 364 9.54 -14.24 12.72
C GLN A 364 9.49 -15.12 11.46
N GLU A 365 8.44 -14.99 10.64
CA GLU A 365 8.34 -15.71 9.38
C GLU A 365 9.39 -15.22 8.38
N PHE A 366 9.64 -13.91 8.32
CA PHE A 366 10.71 -13.36 7.51
C PHE A 366 12.08 -13.89 7.93
N LEU A 367 12.37 -13.90 9.25
CA LEU A 367 13.63 -14.41 9.79
C LEU A 367 13.82 -15.91 9.53
N THR A 368 12.78 -16.70 9.73
CA THR A 368 12.77 -18.13 9.38
C THR A 368 13.03 -18.33 7.89
N GLY A 369 12.37 -17.53 7.04
CA GLY A 369 12.57 -17.56 5.60
C GLY A 369 14.01 -17.23 5.18
N MET A 370 14.62 -16.22 5.78
CA MET A 370 16.03 -15.88 5.56
C MET A 370 16.97 -17.02 5.97
N SER A 371 16.79 -17.59 7.16
CA SER A 371 17.61 -18.72 7.63
C SER A 371 17.49 -19.95 6.71
N ASN A 372 16.28 -20.24 6.23
CA ASN A 372 16.06 -21.30 5.24
C ASN A 372 16.78 -21.01 3.92
N ALA A 373 16.74 -19.77 3.44
CA ALA A 373 17.46 -19.37 2.23
C ALA A 373 18.98 -19.53 2.40
N GLU A 374 19.54 -19.15 3.54
CA GLU A 374 20.97 -19.28 3.85
C GLU A 374 21.43 -20.75 3.90
N ASN A 375 20.65 -21.64 4.52
CA ASN A 375 20.93 -23.08 4.57
C ASN A 375 20.87 -23.74 3.19
N ASN A 376 19.88 -23.33 2.39
CA ASN A 376 19.71 -23.77 1.01
C ASN A 376 20.87 -23.34 0.12
N ILE A 377 21.29 -22.08 0.22
CA ILE A 377 22.43 -21.55 -0.54
C ILE A 377 23.73 -22.23 -0.12
N ALA A 378 23.93 -22.55 1.16
CA ALA A 378 25.07 -23.34 1.60
C ALA A 378 25.06 -24.74 0.99
N SER A 379 23.89 -25.37 0.93
CA SER A 379 23.73 -26.68 0.30
C SER A 379 24.06 -26.65 -1.20
N TRP A 380 23.66 -25.59 -1.90
CA TRP A 380 23.98 -25.39 -3.30
C TRP A 380 25.43 -25.00 -3.57
N GLN A 381 26.06 -24.21 -2.70
CA GLN A 381 27.49 -23.91 -2.79
C GLN A 381 28.32 -25.20 -2.77
N LYS A 382 28.00 -26.17 -1.89
CA LYS A 382 28.70 -27.45 -1.85
C LYS A 382 28.68 -28.17 -3.21
N ASN A 383 27.53 -28.15 -3.88
CA ASN A 383 27.37 -28.71 -5.22
C ASN A 383 28.25 -28.00 -6.25
N LEU A 384 28.29 -26.66 -6.21
CA LEU A 384 29.15 -25.86 -7.07
C LEU A 384 30.64 -26.14 -6.82
N VAL A 385 31.05 -26.28 -5.56
CA VAL A 385 32.45 -26.58 -5.19
C VAL A 385 32.88 -27.95 -5.71
N VAL A 386 32.05 -28.97 -5.56
CA VAL A 386 32.33 -30.32 -6.11
C VAL A 386 32.41 -30.27 -7.63
N ALA A 387 31.47 -29.59 -8.28
CA ALA A 387 31.46 -29.41 -9.74
C ALA A 387 32.73 -28.68 -10.24
N ASP A 388 33.10 -27.56 -9.62
CA ASP A 388 34.33 -26.81 -9.94
C ASP A 388 35.59 -27.68 -9.77
N GLY A 389 35.67 -28.49 -8.69
CA GLY A 389 36.80 -29.38 -8.48
C GLY A 389 36.94 -30.48 -9.54
N LEU A 390 35.83 -30.97 -10.10
CA LEU A 390 35.85 -31.92 -11.22
C LEU A 390 36.22 -31.21 -12.52
N LEU A 391 35.61 -30.06 -12.82
CA LEU A 391 35.88 -29.28 -14.03
C LEU A 391 37.32 -28.74 -14.07
N SER A 392 37.93 -28.48 -12.91
CA SER A 392 39.34 -28.06 -12.80
C SER A 392 40.32 -29.22 -12.65
N HIS A 393 39.84 -30.47 -12.60
CA HIS A 393 40.64 -31.66 -12.29
C HIS A 393 41.41 -31.60 -10.95
N GLN A 394 40.97 -30.78 -10.00
CA GLN A 394 41.44 -30.85 -8.60
C GLN A 394 40.89 -32.07 -7.85
N ALA A 395 39.84 -32.68 -8.39
CA ALA A 395 39.28 -33.97 -8.00
C ALA A 395 38.98 -34.82 -9.24
N SER A 396 39.13 -36.14 -9.11
CA SER A 396 38.60 -37.10 -10.08
C SER A 396 37.24 -37.62 -9.61
N ILE A 397 36.43 -38.13 -10.54
CA ILE A 397 35.12 -38.73 -10.22
C ILE A 397 35.23 -39.89 -9.20
N ASP A 398 36.36 -40.61 -9.18
CA ASP A 398 36.57 -41.69 -8.23
C ASP A 398 36.86 -41.19 -6.82
N SER A 399 37.42 -39.99 -6.70
CA SER A 399 37.82 -39.37 -5.44
C SER A 399 36.70 -38.59 -4.72
N ILE A 400 35.50 -38.53 -5.29
CA ILE A 400 34.35 -37.85 -4.67
C ILE A 400 33.37 -38.84 -4.03
N PRO A 401 32.61 -38.42 -2.99
CA PRO A 401 31.56 -39.23 -2.39
C PRO A 401 30.50 -39.72 -3.39
N LEU A 402 29.96 -40.92 -3.15
CA LEU A 402 28.98 -41.57 -4.02
C LEU A 402 27.74 -40.72 -4.30
N VAL A 403 27.28 -39.96 -3.29
CA VAL A 403 26.10 -39.08 -3.39
C VAL A 403 26.21 -38.02 -4.49
N PHE A 404 27.44 -37.64 -4.87
CA PHE A 404 27.69 -36.66 -5.92
C PHE A 404 27.90 -37.30 -7.31
N LYS A 405 28.31 -38.57 -7.37
CA LYS A 405 28.76 -39.21 -8.62
C LYS A 405 27.66 -39.24 -9.69
N ALA A 406 26.43 -39.59 -9.32
CA ALA A 406 25.32 -39.70 -10.26
C ALA A 406 25.07 -38.41 -11.04
N ASN A 407 25.21 -37.24 -10.39
CA ASN A 407 24.91 -35.96 -11.02
C ASN A 407 26.10 -35.37 -11.78
N TYR A 408 27.33 -35.69 -11.38
CA TYR A 408 28.54 -35.05 -11.91
C TYR A 408 29.51 -35.98 -12.63
N GLN A 409 29.12 -37.24 -12.93
CA GLN A 409 29.98 -38.20 -13.63
C GLN A 409 30.56 -37.64 -14.94
N ALA A 410 29.73 -36.93 -15.72
CA ALA A 410 30.12 -36.38 -17.01
C ALA A 410 31.01 -35.12 -16.91
N PHE A 411 31.19 -34.53 -15.72
CA PHE A 411 31.96 -33.29 -15.53
C PHE A 411 33.46 -33.53 -15.68
N GLY A 412 33.98 -34.64 -15.11
CA GLY A 412 35.41 -34.94 -15.09
C GLY A 412 36.03 -35.34 -16.43
N ASN A 413 35.23 -35.45 -17.50
CA ASN A 413 35.71 -35.71 -18.86
C ASN A 413 35.02 -34.82 -19.90
N PHE A 414 34.32 -33.76 -19.46
CA PHE A 414 33.63 -32.78 -20.30
C PHE A 414 32.58 -33.37 -21.26
N THR A 415 32.00 -34.53 -20.93
CA THR A 415 30.96 -35.19 -21.76
C THR A 415 29.53 -34.73 -21.42
N PHE A 416 29.37 -33.78 -20.50
CA PHE A 416 28.06 -33.27 -20.10
C PHE A 416 27.36 -32.51 -21.24
N THR A 417 26.04 -32.72 -21.35
CA THR A 417 25.13 -32.10 -22.32
C THR A 417 24.14 -31.18 -21.60
N PRO A 418 23.34 -30.37 -22.33
CA PRO A 418 22.24 -29.60 -21.76
C PRO A 418 21.19 -30.42 -20.97
N THR A 419 21.13 -31.73 -21.17
CA THR A 419 20.23 -32.66 -20.45
C THR A 419 20.86 -33.27 -19.19
N ASN A 420 22.11 -32.93 -18.86
CA ASN A 420 22.79 -33.50 -17.70
C ASN A 420 22.07 -33.12 -16.37
N PRO A 421 21.87 -34.08 -15.45
CA PRO A 421 21.15 -33.83 -14.20
C PRO A 421 21.88 -32.86 -13.26
N GLY A 422 23.21 -32.91 -13.17
CA GLY A 422 23.99 -31.97 -12.36
C GLY A 422 23.92 -30.54 -12.87
N VAL A 423 23.98 -30.33 -14.19
CA VAL A 423 23.77 -29.02 -14.83
C VAL A 423 22.39 -28.47 -14.49
N THR A 424 21.36 -29.31 -14.68
CA THR A 424 19.96 -28.94 -14.41
C THR A 424 19.74 -28.58 -12.94
N GLN A 425 20.30 -29.38 -12.03
CA GLN A 425 20.19 -29.17 -10.59
C GLN A 425 20.82 -27.83 -10.16
N ILE A 426 22.05 -27.54 -10.60
CA ILE A 426 22.73 -26.29 -10.21
C ILE A 426 21.93 -25.08 -10.68
N TRP A 427 21.42 -25.11 -11.93
CA TRP A 427 20.61 -24.02 -12.47
C TRP A 427 19.31 -23.84 -11.69
N GLN A 428 18.53 -24.91 -11.54
CA GLN A 428 17.21 -24.85 -10.92
C GLN A 428 17.28 -24.41 -9.45
N GLN A 429 18.27 -24.90 -8.69
CA GLN A 429 18.47 -24.48 -7.30
C GLN A 429 18.81 -22.99 -7.20
N GLY A 430 19.73 -22.49 -8.03
CA GLY A 430 20.08 -21.07 -8.05
C GLY A 430 18.88 -20.17 -8.31
N TYR A 431 18.06 -20.49 -9.32
CA TYR A 431 16.84 -19.71 -9.62
C TYR A 431 15.74 -19.87 -8.59
N ALA A 432 15.57 -21.06 -7.99
CA ALA A 432 14.63 -21.25 -6.89
C ALA A 432 14.98 -20.35 -5.69
N TYR A 433 16.26 -20.16 -5.39
CA TYR A 433 16.70 -19.32 -4.29
C TYR A 433 16.59 -17.83 -4.61
N ILE A 434 16.86 -17.43 -5.85
CA ILE A 434 16.54 -16.06 -6.32
C ILE A 434 15.04 -15.77 -6.12
N ALA A 435 14.17 -16.70 -6.54
CA ALA A 435 12.72 -16.54 -6.39
C ALA A 435 12.29 -16.48 -4.91
N ALA A 436 12.89 -17.31 -4.05
CA ALA A 436 12.64 -17.26 -2.61
C ALA A 436 13.04 -15.91 -2.00
N LEU A 437 14.23 -15.39 -2.33
CA LEU A 437 14.70 -14.08 -1.85
C LEU A 437 13.83 -12.93 -2.40
N ASN A 438 13.40 -13.00 -3.65
CA ASN A 438 12.47 -12.03 -4.23
C ASN A 438 11.13 -12.03 -3.48
N THR A 439 10.61 -13.22 -3.16
CA THR A 439 9.35 -13.38 -2.40
C THR A 439 9.49 -12.84 -0.99
N LEU A 440 10.61 -13.14 -0.29
CA LEU A 440 10.89 -12.61 1.05
C LEU A 440 10.96 -11.09 1.04
N GLN A 441 11.66 -10.49 0.06
CA GLN A 441 11.73 -9.05 -0.08
C GLN A 441 10.35 -8.44 -0.35
N GLN A 442 9.57 -9.05 -1.26
CA GLN A 442 8.23 -8.58 -1.61
C GLN A 442 7.27 -8.63 -0.41
N LYS A 443 7.36 -9.68 0.41
CA LYS A 443 6.48 -9.88 1.57
C LYS A 443 7.06 -9.37 2.88
N ALA A 444 8.19 -8.65 2.87
CA ALA A 444 8.88 -8.25 4.10
C ALA A 444 8.03 -7.28 4.95
N PRO A 445 7.85 -7.51 6.28
CA PRO A 445 7.00 -6.69 7.16
C PRO A 445 7.43 -5.23 7.23
N LEU A 446 6.50 -4.28 6.99
CA LEU A 446 6.83 -2.84 6.97
C LEU A 446 7.55 -2.35 8.23
N ALA A 447 7.17 -2.88 9.39
CA ALA A 447 7.84 -2.65 10.67
C ALA A 447 8.55 -3.95 11.11
N MET A 448 9.88 -3.90 11.20
CA MET A 448 10.71 -5.00 11.70
C MET A 448 12.02 -4.47 12.27
N SER A 449 12.58 -5.15 13.26
CA SER A 449 13.84 -4.75 13.90
C SER A 449 14.99 -4.84 12.91
N ARG A 450 15.83 -3.79 12.85
CA ARG A 450 17.00 -3.69 11.94
C ARG A 450 16.63 -3.97 10.47
N ARG A 451 15.46 -3.50 10.00
CA ARG A 451 14.95 -3.74 8.63
C ARG A 451 15.98 -3.46 7.54
N ALA A 452 16.67 -2.33 7.59
CA ALA A 452 17.64 -1.93 6.57
C ALA A 452 18.79 -2.94 6.45
N GLU A 453 19.29 -3.42 7.58
CA GLU A 453 20.34 -4.44 7.64
C GLU A 453 19.87 -5.77 7.08
N LYS A 454 18.69 -6.25 7.50
CA LYS A 454 18.12 -7.52 7.02
C LYS A 454 17.83 -7.50 5.52
N MET A 455 17.37 -6.35 5.00
CA MET A 455 17.21 -6.14 3.55
C MET A 455 18.55 -6.12 2.81
N SER A 456 19.58 -5.56 3.44
CA SER A 456 20.93 -5.55 2.86
C SER A 456 21.55 -6.94 2.81
N GLN A 457 21.37 -7.75 3.87
CA GLN A 457 21.76 -9.17 3.87
C GLN A 457 21.06 -9.93 2.74
N LEU A 458 19.74 -9.76 2.61
CA LEU A 458 18.97 -10.39 1.53
C LEU A 458 19.53 -10.04 0.13
N LYS A 459 19.76 -8.76 -0.13
CA LYS A 459 20.28 -8.29 -1.43
C LYS A 459 21.69 -8.82 -1.71
N ALA A 460 22.59 -8.75 -0.74
CA ALA A 460 23.95 -9.26 -0.88
C ALA A 460 23.96 -10.78 -1.12
N THR A 461 23.09 -11.53 -0.43
CA THR A 461 22.90 -12.97 -0.66
C THR A 461 22.36 -13.26 -2.06
N ARG A 462 21.38 -12.48 -2.56
CA ARG A 462 20.86 -12.62 -3.93
C ARG A 462 21.93 -12.31 -4.98
N ALA A 463 22.71 -11.25 -4.76
CA ALA A 463 23.82 -10.87 -5.62
C ALA A 463 24.89 -11.97 -5.69
N TYR A 464 25.19 -12.63 -4.57
CA TYR A 464 26.08 -13.79 -4.54
C TYR A 464 25.56 -14.93 -5.43
N VAL A 465 24.27 -15.28 -5.35
CA VAL A 465 23.67 -16.33 -6.18
C VAL A 465 23.77 -16.00 -7.68
N TYR A 466 23.45 -14.75 -8.05
CA TYR A 466 23.62 -14.29 -9.43
C TYR A 466 25.08 -14.31 -9.89
N LEU A 467 26.03 -13.92 -9.03
CA LEU A 467 27.45 -13.94 -9.34
C LEU A 467 27.95 -15.36 -9.64
N GLN A 468 27.51 -16.36 -8.85
CA GLN A 468 27.84 -17.76 -9.11
C GLN A 468 27.23 -18.26 -10.43
N LEU A 469 25.93 -18.00 -10.67
CA LEU A 469 25.28 -18.39 -11.92
C LEU A 469 25.95 -17.74 -13.14
N LEU A 470 26.28 -16.44 -13.07
CA LEU A 470 26.99 -15.71 -14.12
C LEU A 470 28.38 -16.28 -14.39
N THR A 471 29.07 -16.71 -13.34
CA THR A 471 30.43 -17.29 -13.42
C THR A 471 30.40 -18.60 -14.19
N TYR A 472 29.49 -19.52 -13.86
CA TYR A 472 29.48 -20.86 -14.45
C TYR A 472 28.64 -21.00 -15.72
N PHE A 473 27.53 -20.25 -15.85
CA PHE A 473 26.60 -20.35 -16.99
C PHE A 473 26.68 -19.18 -17.97
N GLY A 474 27.39 -18.08 -17.66
CA GLY A 474 27.49 -16.95 -18.58
C GLY A 474 26.22 -16.11 -18.67
N ASN A 475 25.67 -15.91 -19.88
CA ASN A 475 24.54 -15.01 -20.10
C ASN A 475 23.25 -15.61 -19.54
N ILE A 476 22.85 -15.16 -18.35
CA ILE A 476 21.72 -15.67 -17.60
C ILE A 476 20.55 -14.67 -17.57
N PRO A 477 19.28 -15.12 -17.45
CA PRO A 477 18.14 -14.21 -17.30
C PRO A 477 18.14 -13.48 -15.94
N LEU A 478 17.64 -12.25 -15.95
CA LEU A 478 17.26 -11.54 -14.73
C LEU A 478 15.80 -11.88 -14.40
N ALA A 479 15.59 -12.75 -13.41
CA ALA A 479 14.27 -13.20 -12.94
C ALA A 479 13.45 -12.12 -12.20
N GLN A 480 13.14 -11.01 -12.89
CA GLN A 480 12.37 -9.87 -12.34
C GLN A 480 10.98 -9.69 -12.97
N THR A 481 10.64 -10.42 -14.04
CA THR A 481 9.41 -10.21 -14.81
C THR A 481 8.65 -11.50 -15.06
N ALA A 482 7.32 -11.44 -14.97
CA ALA A 482 6.43 -12.51 -15.41
C ALA A 482 6.50 -12.63 -16.95
N GLY A 483 6.73 -13.83 -17.47
CA GLY A 483 6.84 -14.11 -18.91
C GLY A 483 7.93 -15.14 -19.23
N SER A 484 8.09 -15.45 -20.53
CA SER A 484 9.21 -16.29 -21.01
C SER A 484 10.55 -15.60 -20.77
N LEU A 485 11.52 -16.35 -20.27
CA LEU A 485 12.88 -15.88 -20.00
C LEU A 485 13.63 -15.59 -21.30
N THR A 486 14.58 -14.65 -21.24
CA THR A 486 15.55 -14.35 -22.30
C THR A 486 16.93 -14.14 -21.66
N ASN A 487 18.02 -14.44 -22.37
CA ASN A 487 19.35 -14.18 -21.81
C ASN A 487 19.53 -12.67 -21.66
N ALA A 488 19.80 -12.20 -20.45
CA ALA A 488 20.27 -10.84 -20.28
C ALA A 488 21.70 -10.75 -20.82
N ASN A 489 22.06 -9.60 -21.39
CA ASN A 489 23.46 -9.36 -21.73
C ASN A 489 24.31 -9.39 -20.44
N ARG A 490 25.56 -9.83 -20.55
CA ARG A 490 26.48 -9.93 -19.41
C ARG A 490 26.54 -8.65 -18.58
N ALA A 491 26.62 -7.50 -19.26
CA ALA A 491 26.67 -6.19 -18.62
C ALA A 491 25.46 -5.90 -17.73
N ALA A 492 24.24 -6.27 -18.16
CA ALA A 492 23.03 -6.07 -17.37
C ALA A 492 23.02 -6.93 -16.10
N VAL A 493 23.50 -8.17 -16.18
CA VAL A 493 23.62 -9.04 -14.99
C VAL A 493 24.65 -8.48 -14.02
N VAL A 494 25.81 -8.05 -14.53
CA VAL A 494 26.86 -7.40 -13.71
C VAL A 494 26.35 -6.10 -13.07
N ASN A 495 25.61 -5.28 -13.82
CA ASN A 495 25.03 -4.04 -13.31
C ASN A 495 24.00 -4.33 -12.20
N PHE A 496 23.17 -5.36 -12.37
CA PHE A 496 22.24 -5.79 -11.33
C PHE A 496 22.97 -6.25 -10.06
N ILE A 497 23.98 -7.12 -10.19
CA ILE A 497 24.82 -7.57 -9.07
C ILE A 497 25.46 -6.37 -8.36
N SER A 498 26.04 -5.45 -9.13
CA SER A 498 26.71 -4.26 -8.61
C SER A 498 25.74 -3.35 -7.85
N ALA A 499 24.54 -3.14 -8.38
CA ALA A 499 23.51 -2.31 -7.73
C ALA A 499 23.02 -2.93 -6.42
N GLU A 500 22.82 -4.25 -6.39
CA GLU A 500 22.44 -4.97 -5.17
C GLU A 500 23.51 -4.87 -4.09
N LEU A 501 24.78 -5.11 -4.46
CA LEU A 501 25.91 -5.03 -3.53
C LEU A 501 26.16 -3.61 -3.04
N ALA A 502 26.09 -2.60 -3.92
CA ALA A 502 26.22 -1.19 -3.53
C ALA A 502 25.13 -0.82 -2.51
N SER A 503 23.86 -1.16 -2.79
CA SER A 503 22.77 -0.91 -1.86
C SER A 503 22.92 -1.64 -0.52
N ALA A 504 23.54 -2.83 -0.52
CA ALA A 504 23.77 -3.58 0.71
C ALA A 504 24.91 -3.01 1.56
N ALA A 505 25.93 -2.41 0.93
CA ALA A 505 27.10 -1.87 1.62
C ALA A 505 26.75 -0.71 2.57
N ASP A 506 25.72 0.08 2.25
CA ASP A 506 25.37 1.30 3.01
C ASP A 506 24.81 1.03 4.41
N SER A 507 24.24 -0.17 4.65
CA SER A 507 23.50 -0.47 5.89
C SER A 507 24.07 -1.64 6.69
N LEU A 508 25.11 -2.31 6.20
CA LEU A 508 25.76 -3.39 6.92
C LEU A 508 26.94 -2.87 7.74
N SER A 509 27.02 -3.28 9.01
CA SER A 509 28.17 -2.98 9.85
C SER A 509 29.46 -3.52 9.25
N LEU A 510 30.56 -2.80 9.45
CA LEU A 510 31.91 -3.27 9.10
C LEU A 510 32.52 -4.17 10.19
N GLY A 511 31.92 -4.24 11.37
CA GLY A 511 32.41 -5.04 12.49
C GLY A 511 32.03 -6.52 12.41
N THR A 512 32.81 -7.37 13.11
CA THR A 512 32.68 -8.83 13.10
C THR A 512 31.87 -9.38 14.29
N SER A 513 30.73 -8.76 14.63
CA SER A 513 29.88 -9.21 15.76
C SER A 513 29.14 -10.50 15.39
N GLY A 514 29.85 -11.64 15.41
CA GLY A 514 29.36 -12.97 15.05
C GLY A 514 30.39 -13.74 14.24
N ALA A 515 30.46 -15.06 14.40
CA ALA A 515 31.34 -15.92 13.61
C ALA A 515 31.03 -15.74 12.11
N ALA A 516 31.99 -15.22 11.34
CA ALA A 516 32.02 -15.18 9.88
C ALA A 516 30.67 -14.90 9.18
N SER A 517 29.90 -13.96 9.72
CA SER A 517 28.58 -13.58 9.19
C SER A 517 28.71 -12.55 8.07
N LEU A 518 27.76 -12.56 7.13
CA LEU A 518 27.69 -11.60 6.03
C LEU A 518 27.60 -10.15 6.56
N ASN A 519 28.62 -9.34 6.27
CA ASN A 519 28.74 -7.96 6.74
C ASN A 519 29.21 -7.01 5.61
N GLY A 520 29.45 -5.73 5.94
CA GLY A 520 29.84 -4.73 4.95
C GLY A 520 31.20 -5.00 4.29
N LEU A 521 32.14 -5.66 4.99
CA LEU A 521 33.40 -6.10 4.41
C LEU A 521 33.22 -7.34 3.51
N SER A 522 32.34 -8.27 3.87
CA SER A 522 31.95 -9.38 2.99
C SER A 522 31.39 -8.87 1.66
N VAL A 523 30.54 -7.83 1.70
CA VAL A 523 30.01 -7.18 0.49
C VAL A 523 31.12 -6.58 -0.37
N LYS A 524 32.13 -5.95 0.22
CA LYS A 524 33.29 -5.42 -0.54
C LYS A 524 34.09 -6.53 -1.22
N VAL A 525 34.24 -7.68 -0.58
CA VAL A 525 34.87 -8.85 -1.21
C VAL A 525 34.03 -9.37 -2.37
N LEU A 526 32.69 -9.43 -2.24
CA LEU A 526 31.80 -9.80 -3.35
C LEU A 526 31.89 -8.80 -4.52
N GLN A 527 31.99 -7.50 -4.23
CA GLN A 527 32.23 -6.46 -5.24
C GLN A 527 33.58 -6.68 -5.95
N ALA A 528 34.63 -7.02 -5.19
CA ALA A 528 35.95 -7.32 -5.75
C ALA A 528 35.91 -8.56 -6.66
N LYS A 529 35.17 -9.60 -6.28
CA LYS A 529 34.98 -10.81 -7.11
C LYS A 529 34.23 -10.50 -8.40
N ALA A 530 33.16 -9.70 -8.33
CA ALA A 530 32.44 -9.24 -9.52
C ALA A 530 33.34 -8.41 -10.46
N ALA A 531 34.11 -7.47 -9.90
CA ALA A 531 35.08 -6.66 -10.65
C ALA A 531 36.19 -7.51 -11.27
N LEU A 532 36.70 -8.52 -10.55
CA LEU A 532 37.74 -9.42 -11.05
C LEU A 532 37.25 -10.27 -12.22
N LEU A 533 35.99 -10.71 -12.16
CA LEU A 533 35.37 -11.46 -13.24
C LEU A 533 35.28 -10.63 -14.54
N GLU A 534 35.07 -9.31 -14.41
CA GLU A 534 35.10 -8.35 -15.53
C GLU A 534 36.50 -7.77 -15.82
N LYS A 535 37.55 -8.27 -15.13
CA LYS A 535 38.94 -7.79 -15.25
C LYS A 535 39.10 -6.29 -14.96
N GLU A 536 38.24 -5.71 -14.13
CA GLU A 536 38.32 -4.33 -13.67
C GLU A 536 39.37 -4.20 -12.54
N TYR A 537 40.64 -4.44 -12.86
CA TYR A 537 41.72 -4.60 -11.86
C TYR A 537 41.89 -3.39 -10.94
N GLY A 538 41.61 -2.16 -11.40
CA GLY A 538 41.59 -0.96 -10.54
C GLY A 538 40.62 -1.11 -9.36
N LYS A 539 39.35 -1.44 -9.64
CA LYS A 539 38.34 -1.65 -8.59
C LYS A 539 38.69 -2.83 -7.69
N VAL A 540 39.25 -3.91 -8.24
CA VAL A 540 39.71 -5.06 -7.44
C VAL A 540 40.79 -4.61 -6.45
N ALA A 541 41.78 -3.84 -6.89
CA ALA A 541 42.84 -3.33 -6.02
C ALA A 541 42.27 -2.44 -4.90
N ASP A 542 41.38 -1.50 -5.24
CA ASP A 542 40.78 -0.58 -4.25
C ASP A 542 39.96 -1.33 -3.19
N LEU A 543 39.07 -2.22 -3.63
CA LEU A 543 38.18 -2.96 -2.74
C LEU A 543 38.96 -3.95 -1.86
N THR A 544 39.94 -4.66 -2.42
CA THR A 544 40.77 -5.59 -1.64
C THR A 544 41.66 -4.84 -0.64
N ASN A 545 42.28 -3.73 -1.04
CA ASN A 545 43.06 -2.90 -0.12
C ASN A 545 42.21 -2.32 1.01
N TYR A 546 40.96 -1.93 0.72
CA TYR A 546 40.03 -1.49 1.78
C TYR A 546 39.81 -2.59 2.83
N VAL A 547 39.54 -3.83 2.38
CA VAL A 547 39.32 -4.96 3.29
C VAL A 547 40.58 -5.28 4.09
N LEU A 548 41.75 -5.29 3.43
CA LEU A 548 43.03 -5.55 4.09
C LEU A 548 43.39 -4.49 5.13
N ASN A 549 43.10 -3.21 4.85
CA ASN A 549 43.41 -2.09 5.75
C ASN A 549 42.38 -1.90 6.87
N SER A 550 41.25 -2.60 6.83
CA SER A 550 40.20 -2.51 7.86
C SER A 550 40.64 -3.05 9.23
N GLY A 551 41.65 -3.92 9.26
CA GLY A 551 42.14 -4.58 10.48
C GLY A 551 41.15 -5.58 11.11
N GLN A 552 40.00 -5.86 10.48
CA GLN A 552 38.95 -6.72 11.05
C GLN A 552 39.22 -8.22 10.86
N TYR A 553 40.10 -8.59 9.92
CA TYR A 553 40.42 -9.97 9.59
C TYR A 553 41.93 -10.19 9.61
N MET A 554 42.36 -11.41 9.95
CA MET A 554 43.77 -11.78 10.00
C MET A 554 43.98 -13.17 9.38
N LEU A 555 45.08 -13.35 8.66
CA LEU A 555 45.45 -14.65 8.11
C LEU A 555 45.64 -15.65 9.26
N ALA A 556 45.01 -16.81 9.16
CA ALA A 556 45.25 -17.89 10.11
C ALA A 556 46.62 -18.51 9.85
N ALA A 557 47.21 -19.14 10.88
CA ALA A 557 48.42 -19.92 10.72
C ALA A 557 48.22 -21.09 9.74
N ALA A 558 49.32 -21.60 9.18
CA ALA A 558 49.28 -22.77 8.32
C ALA A 558 48.58 -23.96 9.00
N GLY A 559 47.59 -24.56 8.33
CA GLY A 559 46.78 -25.65 8.86
C GLY A 559 45.57 -25.20 9.70
N ALA A 560 45.55 -23.96 10.19
CA ALA A 560 44.45 -23.44 11.01
C ALA A 560 43.36 -22.71 10.20
N GLN A 561 43.55 -22.50 8.88
CA GLN A 561 42.64 -21.71 8.04
C GLN A 561 41.23 -22.31 7.92
N PHE A 562 41.08 -23.59 8.25
CA PHE A 562 39.81 -24.33 8.18
C PHE A 562 39.29 -24.74 9.57
N ASN A 563 39.81 -24.11 10.62
CA ASN A 563 39.25 -24.24 11.97
C ASN A 563 38.04 -23.31 12.11
N ALA A 564 36.98 -23.78 12.76
CA ALA A 564 35.78 -22.97 12.99
C ALA A 564 36.12 -21.69 13.76
N GLY A 565 35.57 -20.56 13.32
CA GLY A 565 35.72 -19.26 13.98
C GLY A 565 37.10 -18.62 13.87
N ASN A 566 37.99 -19.11 12.99
CA ASN A 566 39.28 -18.46 12.80
C ASN A 566 39.12 -17.05 12.17
N ALA A 567 40.06 -16.15 12.46
CA ALA A 567 40.00 -14.74 12.06
C ALA A 567 40.18 -14.48 10.54
N GLU A 568 40.46 -15.53 9.75
CA GLU A 568 40.58 -15.43 8.29
C GLU A 568 39.21 -15.48 7.60
N LEU A 569 38.20 -16.04 8.26
CA LEU A 569 36.87 -16.28 7.70
C LEU A 569 36.09 -14.97 7.61
N ILE A 570 35.78 -14.54 6.38
CA ILE A 570 35.05 -13.29 6.10
C ILE A 570 33.56 -13.54 6.05
N TRP A 571 33.15 -14.59 5.34
CA TRP A 571 31.77 -15.06 5.28
C TRP A 571 31.76 -16.58 5.14
N ASP A 572 31.01 -17.24 6.01
CA ASP A 572 30.99 -18.68 6.17
C ASP A 572 29.56 -19.17 6.47
N ASN A 573 29.27 -20.43 6.11
CA ASN A 573 28.11 -21.16 6.63
C ASN A 573 28.47 -22.65 6.87
N SER A 574 29.67 -22.89 7.40
CA SER A 574 30.23 -24.22 7.62
C SER A 574 29.55 -25.05 8.69
N ALA A 575 28.67 -24.45 9.50
CA ALA A 575 27.79 -25.18 10.40
C ALA A 575 26.97 -26.27 9.68
N ASN A 576 26.81 -26.14 8.35
CA ASN A 576 26.07 -27.07 7.51
C ASN A 576 26.94 -28.10 6.78
N ILE A 577 28.27 -28.19 6.97
CA ILE A 577 29.10 -29.14 6.21
C ILE A 577 28.84 -30.60 6.64
N ASP A 578 28.25 -31.39 5.74
CA ASP A 578 27.96 -32.80 5.97
C ASP A 578 29.18 -33.70 5.71
N VAL A 579 29.07 -34.96 6.12
CA VAL A 579 30.15 -35.95 6.03
C VAL A 579 30.69 -36.15 4.61
N ASN A 580 29.83 -36.02 3.59
CA ASN A 580 30.24 -36.20 2.20
C ASN A 580 31.15 -35.05 1.77
N VAL A 581 30.74 -33.81 2.05
CA VAL A 581 31.56 -32.64 1.73
C VAL A 581 32.87 -32.62 2.53
N LYS A 582 32.85 -33.04 3.80
CA LYS A 582 34.09 -33.23 4.58
C LYS A 582 35.04 -34.19 3.87
N SER A 583 34.56 -35.37 3.46
CA SER A 583 35.37 -36.36 2.76
C SER A 583 35.95 -35.82 1.45
N TYR A 584 35.17 -35.05 0.69
CA TYR A 584 35.65 -34.36 -0.51
C TYR A 584 36.72 -33.28 -0.18
N PHE A 585 36.51 -32.53 0.89
CA PHE A 585 37.30 -31.36 1.27
C PHE A 585 38.32 -31.66 2.37
N PHE A 586 39.12 -32.72 2.19
CA PHE A 586 40.25 -33.08 3.06
C PHE A 586 39.89 -33.24 4.55
N ASN A 587 38.68 -33.71 4.85
CA ASN A 587 38.11 -33.84 6.20
C ASN A 587 38.09 -32.53 7.01
N ARG A 588 38.14 -31.37 6.34
CA ARG A 588 38.04 -30.06 6.97
C ARG A 588 36.62 -29.82 7.45
N SER A 589 36.48 -29.09 8.55
CA SER A 589 35.17 -28.76 9.14
C SER A 589 34.65 -27.38 8.75
N VAL A 590 35.38 -26.67 7.87
CA VAL A 590 35.00 -25.34 7.38
C VAL A 590 35.19 -25.27 5.86
N LEU A 591 34.16 -24.86 5.13
CA LEU A 591 34.15 -24.49 3.72
C LEU A 591 33.57 -23.06 3.60
N PRO A 592 34.40 -22.01 3.63
CA PRO A 592 33.91 -20.64 3.63
C PRO A 592 33.41 -20.20 2.25
N TYR A 593 32.51 -19.21 2.24
CA TYR A 593 32.19 -18.47 1.01
C TYR A 593 33.33 -17.52 0.63
N LEU A 594 33.89 -16.85 1.64
CA LEU A 594 34.89 -15.81 1.50
C LEU A 594 35.87 -15.89 2.67
N ARG A 595 37.16 -15.76 2.37
CA ARG A 595 38.23 -15.67 3.38
C ARG A 595 39.33 -14.74 2.93
N LEU A 596 40.12 -14.26 3.89
CA LEU A 596 41.14 -13.23 3.65
C LEU A 596 42.21 -13.67 2.64
N THR A 597 42.53 -14.97 2.55
CA THR A 597 43.46 -15.47 1.52
C THR A 597 43.02 -15.13 0.11
N GLU A 598 41.73 -15.28 -0.20
CA GLU A 598 41.21 -14.91 -1.52
C GLU A 598 41.40 -13.41 -1.78
N VAL A 599 41.21 -12.57 -0.76
CA VAL A 599 41.45 -11.11 -0.84
C VAL A 599 42.91 -10.80 -1.17
N TYR A 600 43.87 -11.46 -0.52
CA TYR A 600 45.29 -11.31 -0.83
C TYR A 600 45.62 -11.74 -2.25
N LEU A 601 45.06 -12.86 -2.70
CA LEU A 601 45.29 -13.39 -4.05
C LEU A 601 44.69 -12.48 -5.14
N MET A 602 43.48 -11.98 -4.94
CA MET A 602 42.85 -10.98 -5.82
C MET A 602 43.65 -9.66 -5.84
N SER A 603 44.11 -9.20 -4.68
CA SER A 603 44.93 -7.99 -4.54
C SER A 603 46.28 -8.13 -5.27
N ALA A 604 46.94 -9.28 -5.12
CA ALA A 604 48.19 -9.60 -5.81
C ALA A 604 48.01 -9.62 -7.33
N GLU A 605 46.94 -10.29 -7.80
CA GLU A 605 46.64 -10.40 -9.22
C GLU A 605 46.31 -9.03 -9.84
N ALA A 606 45.45 -8.25 -9.18
CA ALA A 606 45.10 -6.91 -9.63
C ALA A 606 46.32 -5.97 -9.63
N SER A 607 47.13 -6.00 -8.56
CA SER A 607 48.35 -5.18 -8.47
C SER A 607 49.33 -5.51 -9.60
N MET A 608 49.51 -6.80 -9.91
CA MET A 608 50.38 -7.22 -11.01
C MET A 608 49.83 -6.77 -12.37
N ALA A 609 48.53 -6.89 -12.61
CA ALA A 609 47.89 -6.44 -13.85
C ALA A 609 47.99 -4.92 -14.04
N LEU A 610 48.03 -4.16 -12.94
CA LEU A 610 48.22 -2.70 -12.94
C LEU A 610 49.71 -2.27 -12.98
N GLY A 611 50.65 -3.22 -13.04
CA GLY A 611 52.09 -2.92 -13.00
C GLY A 611 52.65 -2.54 -11.63
N ASN A 612 51.85 -2.64 -10.56
CA ASN A 612 52.29 -2.43 -9.19
C ASN A 612 52.95 -3.71 -8.64
N THR A 613 54.17 -3.97 -9.12
CA THR A 613 54.94 -5.18 -8.82
C THR A 613 55.30 -5.29 -7.34
N ILE A 614 55.55 -4.18 -6.66
CA ILE A 614 55.86 -4.15 -5.22
C ILE A 614 54.67 -4.71 -4.43
N ASN A 615 53.48 -4.13 -4.59
CA ASN A 615 52.31 -4.63 -3.86
C ASN A 615 51.99 -6.07 -4.25
N ALA A 616 52.06 -6.42 -5.53
CA ALA A 616 51.82 -7.78 -5.97
C ALA A 616 52.76 -8.79 -5.31
N GLN A 617 54.07 -8.47 -5.29
CA GLN A 617 55.09 -9.30 -4.67
C GLN A 617 54.90 -9.39 -3.17
N THR A 618 54.59 -8.29 -2.48
CA THR A 618 54.32 -8.30 -1.03
C THR A 618 53.15 -9.21 -0.70
N ARG A 619 52.01 -9.07 -1.40
CA ARG A 619 50.82 -9.92 -1.16
C ARG A 619 51.11 -11.40 -1.45
N TYR A 620 51.81 -11.68 -2.54
CA TYR A 620 52.28 -13.04 -2.87
C TYR A 620 53.16 -13.61 -1.76
N GLN A 621 54.19 -12.88 -1.33
CA GLN A 621 55.16 -13.32 -0.32
C GLN A 621 54.49 -13.57 1.03
N THR A 622 53.52 -12.75 1.45
CA THR A 622 52.77 -12.97 2.70
C THR A 622 52.11 -14.35 2.72
N LEU A 623 51.42 -14.73 1.65
CA LEU A 623 50.76 -16.03 1.56
C LEU A 623 51.76 -17.16 1.36
N ALA A 624 52.75 -16.94 0.50
CA ALA A 624 53.78 -17.91 0.18
C ALA A 624 54.60 -18.32 1.42
N GLN A 625 54.96 -17.35 2.27
CA GLN A 625 55.61 -17.61 3.56
C GLN A 625 54.70 -18.41 4.49
N ARG A 626 53.40 -18.06 4.59
CA ARG A 626 52.46 -18.81 5.42
C ARG A 626 52.38 -20.28 5.00
N SER A 627 52.28 -20.59 3.71
CA SER A 627 52.17 -21.97 3.23
C SER A 627 53.50 -22.67 2.95
N SER A 628 54.64 -22.04 3.29
CA SER A 628 55.99 -22.54 2.93
C SER A 628 56.18 -22.77 1.42
N PHE A 629 55.43 -22.03 0.60
CA PHE A 629 55.50 -22.06 -0.86
C PHE A 629 56.67 -21.19 -1.34
N SER A 630 57.80 -21.80 -1.67
CA SER A 630 59.07 -21.09 -1.93
C SER A 630 59.44 -20.72 -3.39
N PRO A 631 58.58 -20.76 -4.43
CA PRO A 631 58.94 -20.24 -5.76
C PRO A 631 59.12 -18.72 -5.82
N THR A 632 59.95 -18.25 -6.75
CA THR A 632 60.16 -16.82 -7.04
C THR A 632 58.88 -16.14 -7.51
N PHE A 633 58.70 -14.85 -7.21
CA PHE A 633 57.49 -14.14 -7.65
C PHE A 633 57.45 -14.02 -9.18
N SER A 634 56.37 -14.52 -9.79
CA SER A 634 56.07 -14.42 -11.21
C SER A 634 54.58 -14.62 -11.44
N GLN A 635 54.07 -14.26 -12.63
CA GLN A 635 52.67 -14.50 -13.00
C GLN A 635 52.30 -16.00 -12.91
N ALA A 636 53.19 -16.88 -13.37
CA ALA A 636 53.00 -18.33 -13.30
C ALA A 636 52.95 -18.81 -11.86
N ASN A 637 53.85 -18.34 -11.00
CA ASN A 637 53.90 -18.74 -9.61
C ASN A 637 52.76 -18.14 -8.78
N LEU A 638 52.23 -16.97 -9.13
CA LEU A 638 51.00 -16.46 -8.51
C LEU A 638 49.79 -17.33 -8.85
N ARG A 639 49.66 -17.80 -10.11
CA ARG A 639 48.60 -18.75 -10.48
C ARG A 639 48.76 -20.09 -9.75
N ALA A 640 49.99 -20.59 -9.65
CA ALA A 640 50.29 -21.79 -8.86
C ALA A 640 49.92 -21.61 -7.37
N LEU A 641 50.19 -20.44 -6.80
CA LEU A 641 49.81 -20.12 -5.43
C LEU A 641 48.28 -20.05 -5.28
N TRP A 642 47.55 -19.42 -6.20
CA TRP A 642 46.07 -19.47 -6.24
C TRP A 642 45.55 -20.91 -6.18
N THR A 643 46.11 -21.78 -7.03
CA THR A 643 45.73 -23.19 -7.12
C THR A 643 46.03 -23.96 -5.84
N ALA A 644 47.20 -23.71 -5.23
CA ALA A 644 47.59 -24.36 -3.98
C ALA A 644 46.72 -23.91 -2.80
N GLU A 645 46.47 -22.60 -2.71
CA GLU A 645 45.78 -21.99 -1.59
C GLU A 645 44.28 -22.23 -1.62
N MET A 646 43.64 -22.17 -2.79
CA MET A 646 42.18 -22.27 -2.96
C MET A 646 41.72 -23.66 -3.42
N ARG A 647 42.54 -24.69 -3.20
CA ARG A 647 42.29 -26.05 -3.71
C ARG A 647 40.97 -26.61 -3.18
N ARG A 648 40.07 -26.99 -4.09
CA ARG A 648 38.73 -27.54 -3.85
C ARG A 648 37.78 -26.59 -3.10
N GLU A 649 37.96 -25.28 -3.26
CA GLU A 649 37.09 -24.25 -2.66
C GLU A 649 36.09 -23.61 -3.64
N GLY A 650 36.04 -24.07 -4.89
CA GLY A 650 35.02 -23.65 -5.86
C GLY A 650 35.36 -22.38 -6.65
N VAL A 651 36.64 -22.19 -6.99
CA VAL A 651 37.11 -21.06 -7.80
C VAL A 651 38.10 -21.46 -8.89
N ALA A 652 38.53 -22.72 -8.93
CA ALA A 652 39.67 -23.13 -9.73
C ALA A 652 39.33 -23.13 -11.22
N PHE A 653 38.20 -23.73 -11.59
CA PHE A 653 37.77 -23.78 -12.99
C PHE A 653 37.40 -22.37 -13.49
N ALA A 654 36.72 -21.58 -12.66
CA ALA A 654 36.43 -20.17 -12.96
C ALA A 654 37.71 -19.39 -13.25
N ASN A 655 38.77 -19.59 -12.47
CA ASN A 655 40.07 -18.96 -12.70
C ASN A 655 40.75 -19.42 -13.99
N LEU A 656 40.79 -20.73 -14.27
CA LEU A 656 41.36 -21.27 -15.53
C LEU A 656 40.71 -20.65 -16.76
N THR A 657 39.38 -20.54 -16.76
CA THR A 657 38.66 -19.92 -17.89
C THR A 657 38.90 -18.42 -17.97
N ARG A 658 38.99 -17.70 -16.84
CA ARG A 658 39.27 -16.26 -16.79
C ARG A 658 40.69 -15.90 -17.21
N TRP A 659 41.66 -16.73 -16.86
CA TRP A 659 43.07 -16.63 -17.27
C TRP A 659 43.29 -17.05 -18.72
N GLY A 660 42.34 -17.77 -19.32
CA GLY A 660 42.45 -18.29 -20.68
C GLY A 660 43.33 -19.54 -20.80
N THR A 661 43.65 -20.22 -19.69
CA THR A 661 44.52 -21.41 -19.67
C THR A 661 43.74 -22.73 -19.62
N ALA A 662 42.41 -22.67 -19.53
CA ALA A 662 41.57 -23.88 -19.46
C ALA A 662 41.80 -24.83 -20.64
N ALA A 663 41.96 -24.33 -21.87
CA ALA A 663 42.23 -25.18 -23.03
C ALA A 663 43.57 -25.90 -22.90
N ASP A 664 44.62 -25.19 -22.49
CA ASP A 664 45.96 -25.75 -22.35
C ASP A 664 46.03 -26.81 -21.24
N GLU A 665 45.34 -26.56 -20.12
CA GLU A 665 45.42 -27.41 -18.93
C GLU A 665 44.45 -28.60 -18.97
N LEU A 666 43.31 -28.47 -19.67
CA LEU A 666 42.21 -29.42 -19.57
C LEU A 666 41.93 -30.18 -20.88
N ALA A 667 42.52 -29.81 -22.02
CA ALA A 667 42.26 -30.47 -23.31
C ALA A 667 42.50 -31.99 -23.28
N ARG A 668 43.53 -32.44 -22.57
CA ARG A 668 43.84 -33.88 -22.41
C ARG A 668 42.73 -34.68 -21.72
N TYR A 669 41.79 -34.00 -21.06
CA TYR A 669 40.66 -34.59 -20.38
C TYR A 669 39.35 -34.44 -21.15
N GLY A 670 39.39 -33.93 -22.39
CA GLY A 670 38.21 -33.77 -23.25
C GLY A 670 37.62 -32.36 -23.26
N PHE A 671 38.24 -31.38 -22.59
CA PHE A 671 37.81 -29.99 -22.67
C PHE A 671 37.96 -29.45 -24.10
N SER A 672 36.93 -28.76 -24.58
CA SER A 672 36.93 -28.08 -25.88
C SER A 672 36.41 -26.66 -25.75
N SER A 673 37.20 -25.68 -26.22
CA SER A 673 36.80 -24.28 -26.30
C SER A 673 36.18 -23.98 -27.68
N ALA A 674 35.07 -23.24 -27.80
CA ALA A 674 34.40 -22.47 -26.76
C ALA A 674 33.37 -23.23 -25.92
N LYS A 675 33.00 -24.45 -26.33
CA LYS A 675 31.92 -25.26 -25.73
C LYS A 675 32.01 -25.32 -24.20
N ASN A 676 33.09 -25.86 -23.68
CA ASN A 676 33.21 -26.14 -22.25
C ASN A 676 33.70 -24.93 -21.43
N ASN A 677 33.82 -23.73 -22.00
CA ASN A 677 34.17 -22.55 -21.22
C ASN A 677 33.11 -22.24 -20.14
N ARG A 678 31.87 -22.69 -20.33
CA ARG A 678 30.74 -22.52 -19.41
C ARG A 678 29.90 -23.80 -19.37
N LEU A 679 29.11 -23.98 -18.32
CA LEU A 679 28.06 -24.98 -18.29
C LEU A 679 26.96 -24.61 -19.29
N PRO A 680 26.31 -25.59 -19.96
CA PRO A 680 25.21 -25.29 -20.85
C PRO A 680 23.97 -24.82 -20.08
N ILE A 681 23.15 -24.00 -20.73
CA ILE A 681 21.78 -23.74 -20.27
C ILE A 681 21.01 -25.07 -20.34
N PRO A 682 20.29 -25.49 -19.28
CA PRO A 682 19.58 -26.76 -19.30
C PRO A 682 18.54 -26.84 -20.42
N GLN A 683 18.43 -28.00 -21.07
CA GLN A 683 17.54 -28.17 -22.23
C GLN A 683 16.08 -27.84 -21.89
N ALA A 684 15.59 -28.32 -20.74
CA ALA A 684 14.22 -28.05 -20.30
C ALA A 684 13.91 -26.55 -20.13
N ILE A 685 14.92 -25.72 -19.85
CA ILE A 685 14.76 -24.26 -19.76
C ILE A 685 14.65 -23.65 -21.16
N LEU A 686 15.45 -24.12 -22.12
CA LEU A 686 15.36 -23.69 -23.51
C LEU A 686 14.01 -24.06 -24.13
N ASP A 687 13.55 -25.30 -23.90
CA ASP A 687 12.27 -25.79 -24.44
C ASP A 687 11.08 -24.96 -23.94
N GLN A 688 11.14 -24.49 -22.69
CA GLN A 688 10.10 -23.65 -22.08
C GLN A 688 10.22 -22.16 -22.45
N ASN A 689 11.37 -21.73 -22.96
CA ASN A 689 11.67 -20.32 -23.18
C ASN A 689 12.33 -20.14 -24.56
N PRO A 690 11.55 -20.05 -25.66
CA PRO A 690 12.08 -19.95 -27.02
C PRO A 690 13.00 -18.75 -27.26
N GLY A 691 12.95 -17.73 -26.40
CA GLY A 691 13.83 -16.55 -26.44
C GLY A 691 15.16 -16.72 -25.70
N MET A 692 15.41 -17.87 -25.07
CA MET A 692 16.70 -18.23 -24.48
C MET A 692 17.58 -18.91 -25.53
N LEU A 693 18.83 -18.45 -25.59
CA LEU A 693 19.90 -18.98 -26.41
C LEU A 693 20.86 -19.80 -25.56
N GLN A 694 21.41 -20.82 -26.19
CA GLN A 694 22.44 -21.68 -25.62
C GLN A 694 23.81 -20.99 -25.65
N ASN A 695 24.71 -21.41 -24.73
CA ASN A 695 26.10 -21.00 -24.73
C ASN A 695 26.85 -21.51 -25.99
N PRO A 696 27.88 -20.79 -26.48
CA PRO A 696 28.58 -21.16 -27.71
C PRO A 696 29.13 -22.59 -27.68
N GLY A 697 28.85 -23.38 -28.72
CA GLY A 697 29.39 -24.73 -28.92
C GLY A 697 28.53 -25.89 -28.41
N TYR A 698 27.34 -25.62 -27.88
CA TYR A 698 26.36 -26.62 -27.41
C TYR A 698 25.18 -26.81 -28.34
#